data_AF-A0A4U3FG13-F1
#
_entry.id   AF-A0A4U3FG13-F1
#
_cell.length_a   1.000
_cell.length_b   1.000
_cell.length_c   1.000
_cell.angle_alpha   90.00
_cell.angle_beta   90.00
_cell.angle_gamma   90.00
#
_symmetry.space_group_name_H-M   'P 1'
#
loop_
_entity.id
_entity.type
_entity.pdbx_description
1 polymer ?
#
loop_
_entity_poly.entity_id
_entity_poly.type
_entity_poly.pdbx_seq_one_letter_code
_entity_poly.pdbx_strand_id
1 'polypeptide(L)'
;MTTLKQPVEADDAPHFNPADKQAMLDMVGDLRKLFSLTPGDKALVEKLTQLKKQQSDAQLEITALRNQLKTVSLSKDNDAGAREAELQQQIEQYQQQIATLKDDLSARGQDVAKVTAEKETIQAEVQRLTEKNTREQQKFADDKKALEALNQKLNDAQGQITALHNQLSKAGDDKHSDASVNEAALQQQVEDYRRKAEELEGRLSARSKDVDTITAEKTAIQTELQTLTEKNAREQQTFAEGKTQLQALNEKLNNAQLEVTSLREQLKTASKSKENDAGKREAELQQQVTQYQQQITKLEDHLSAQGKDFENLTTERNNIKTELQAMTEKQTRSQQVLAEETPQIQELKAKLLEAQQSKSRLETDKAKLESQLTARPTPEQLAESQLMVKSLQSKLDQTQLYGASKPDTPAANDNNQQVDTRRINDEKLAALQAKLDDALAKLAASEKQQKEVKPGNSLPALTPEKLNKKESREAYAIGMSLGDEILQMQAENLNWGTSNDQTIVLAGIVDAFQGQAKLSTDILRKTLKEVSQRVEKDHEKRTTRLDKTTKEYLQRFTKMKGTQKSPTGFWYHIDYIGDSPLPKNGTLDVVVKESLTNGDVITDMDAKGTVLTQPLADYPPVFKEALSKLRNHGSITIVVPPELAYKDKGMPPKIPPNATMVYTLRISESYSDKDTVNPH
;
A
#
# COMPACT_ATOMS: atom_id res chain seq x y z
N MET A 1 -94.49 41.14 19.47
CA MET A 1 -95.42 42.27 19.65
C MET A 1 -94.56 43.53 19.83
N THR A 2 -94.65 44.56 18.99
CA THR A 2 -95.66 45.65 18.97
C THR A 2 -95.72 46.43 20.30
N THR A 3 -95.52 47.76 20.38
CA THR A 3 -95.22 48.76 19.31
C THR A 3 -94.72 50.13 19.83
N LEU A 4 -94.10 50.91 18.92
CA LEU A 4 -94.12 52.38 18.79
C LEU A 4 -93.64 53.32 19.92
N LYS A 5 -92.63 54.14 19.60
CA LYS A 5 -92.85 55.57 19.32
C LYS A 5 -91.85 56.13 18.28
N GLN A 6 -92.06 57.38 17.87
CA GLN A 6 -91.57 57.99 16.61
C GLN A 6 -90.24 58.80 16.76
N PRO A 7 -89.62 59.27 15.65
CA PRO A 7 -88.22 59.71 15.62
C PRO A 7 -88.01 61.17 16.02
N VAL A 8 -86.74 61.57 16.10
CA VAL A 8 -86.26 62.94 15.97
C VAL A 8 -85.36 63.00 14.73
N GLU A 9 -85.59 63.95 13.85
CA GLU A 9 -84.74 64.21 12.69
C GLU A 9 -83.46 64.93 13.13
N ALA A 10 -82.32 64.46 12.63
CA ALA A 10 -81.01 65.10 12.78
C ALA A 10 -80.28 64.97 11.44
N ASP A 11 -80.80 65.66 10.43
CA ASP A 11 -80.28 65.67 9.07
C ASP A 11 -79.05 66.59 8.98
N ASP A 12 -77.95 66.13 9.59
CA ASP A 12 -76.67 66.84 9.68
C ASP A 12 -75.49 65.86 9.61
N ALA A 13 -75.63 64.85 8.74
CA ALA A 13 -74.52 64.00 8.32
C ALA A 13 -73.83 64.67 7.12
N PRO A 14 -72.50 64.87 7.12
CA PRO A 14 -71.81 65.54 6.03
C PRO A 14 -72.03 64.76 4.72
N HIS A 15 -72.60 65.43 3.70
CA HIS A 15 -72.83 64.86 2.38
C HIS A 15 -71.51 64.55 1.66
N PHE A 16 -70.93 63.39 1.96
CA PHE A 16 -69.90 62.79 1.13
C PHE A 16 -70.47 62.49 -0.27
N ASN A 17 -69.86 63.09 -1.27
CA ASN A 17 -70.03 62.71 -2.67
C ASN A 17 -69.86 61.17 -2.82
N PRO A 18 -70.81 60.45 -3.45
CA PRO A 18 -70.74 59.00 -3.59
C PRO A 18 -69.45 58.48 -4.23
N ALA A 19 -68.85 59.23 -5.15
CA ALA A 19 -67.59 58.86 -5.80
C ALA A 19 -66.42 58.81 -4.81
N ASP A 20 -66.28 59.84 -3.97
CA ASP A 20 -65.15 59.95 -3.02
C ASP A 20 -65.25 58.89 -1.91
N LYS A 21 -66.49 58.54 -1.51
CA LYS A 21 -66.74 57.44 -0.57
C LYS A 21 -66.38 56.07 -1.16
N GLN A 22 -66.63 55.85 -2.45
CA GLN A 22 -66.24 54.62 -3.14
C GLN A 22 -64.71 54.54 -3.27
N ALA A 23 -64.05 55.63 -3.67
CA ALA A 23 -62.59 55.69 -3.81
C ALA A 23 -61.86 55.34 -2.48
N MET A 24 -62.36 55.83 -1.34
CA MET A 24 -61.82 55.45 -0.02
C MET A 24 -62.05 53.97 0.32
N LEU A 25 -63.18 53.38 -0.07
CA LEU A 25 -63.46 51.96 0.17
C LEU A 25 -62.55 51.06 -0.67
N ASP A 26 -62.30 51.41 -1.93
CA ASP A 26 -61.40 50.67 -2.82
C ASP A 26 -59.94 50.78 -2.34
N MET A 27 -59.48 51.98 -1.95
CA MET A 27 -58.17 52.16 -1.29
C MET A 27 -58.01 51.28 -0.04
N VAL A 28 -59.03 51.21 0.83
CA VAL A 28 -59.00 50.35 2.02
C VAL A 28 -59.02 48.86 1.65
N GLY A 29 -59.70 48.49 0.56
CA GLY A 29 -59.68 47.15 -0.01
C GLY A 29 -58.29 46.72 -0.49
N ASP A 30 -57.59 47.57 -1.22
CA ASP A 30 -56.25 47.28 -1.75
C ASP A 30 -55.16 47.34 -0.66
N LEU A 31 -55.25 48.29 0.27
CA LEU A 31 -54.43 48.28 1.50
C LEU A 31 -54.58 46.97 2.27
N ARG A 32 -55.76 46.34 2.27
CA ARG A 32 -55.96 45.06 2.96
C ARG A 32 -55.28 43.87 2.27
N LYS A 33 -55.11 43.92 0.95
CA LYS A 33 -54.37 42.90 0.16
C LYS A 33 -52.86 43.00 0.42
N LEU A 34 -52.34 44.21 0.62
CA LEU A 34 -50.91 44.51 0.78
C LEU A 34 -50.28 43.98 2.09
N PHE A 35 -51.07 43.68 3.13
CA PHE A 35 -50.54 43.31 4.45
C PHE A 35 -50.62 41.81 4.80
N SER A 36 -51.03 40.93 3.88
CA SER A 36 -51.08 39.48 4.11
C SER A 36 -50.04 38.73 3.29
N LEU A 37 -49.10 38.04 3.97
CA LEU A 37 -48.25 37.01 3.35
C LEU A 37 -49.13 36.03 2.57
N THR A 38 -48.85 35.89 1.27
CA THR A 38 -49.60 35.00 0.39
C THR A 38 -49.39 33.54 0.79
N PRO A 39 -50.27 32.62 0.35
CA PRO A 39 -50.02 31.18 0.49
C PRO A 39 -48.68 30.73 -0.13
N GLY A 40 -48.22 31.42 -1.18
CA GLY A 40 -46.92 31.17 -1.81
C GLY A 40 -45.74 31.53 -0.90
N ASP A 41 -45.76 32.72 -0.29
CA ASP A 41 -44.67 33.20 0.57
C ASP A 41 -44.47 32.28 1.79
N LYS A 42 -45.58 31.81 2.37
CA LYS A 42 -45.55 30.84 3.48
C LYS A 42 -44.92 29.52 3.07
N ALA A 43 -45.28 28.98 1.89
CA ALA A 43 -44.67 27.77 1.35
C ALA A 43 -43.18 27.96 1.01
N LEU A 44 -42.75 29.15 0.59
CA LEU A 44 -41.34 29.49 0.37
C LEU A 44 -40.53 29.50 1.68
N VAL A 45 -41.09 30.09 2.75
CA VAL A 45 -40.47 30.11 4.09
C VAL A 45 -40.41 28.70 4.70
N GLU A 46 -41.45 27.89 4.53
CA GLU A 46 -41.47 26.49 4.98
C GLU A 46 -40.44 25.64 4.22
N LYS A 47 -40.34 25.80 2.89
CA LYS A 47 -39.32 25.15 2.06
C LYS A 47 -37.89 25.58 2.42
N LEU A 48 -37.67 26.87 2.69
CA LEU A 48 -36.38 27.38 3.18
C LEU A 48 -35.99 26.75 4.53
N THR A 49 -36.96 26.60 5.43
CA THR A 49 -36.78 25.94 6.74
C THR A 49 -36.42 24.46 6.57
N GLN A 50 -37.11 23.75 5.67
CA GLN A 50 -36.85 22.35 5.35
C GLN A 50 -35.44 22.15 4.74
N LEU A 51 -35.02 23.01 3.81
CA LEU A 51 -33.70 22.96 3.20
C LEU A 51 -32.58 23.25 4.21
N LYS A 52 -32.74 24.25 5.08
CA LYS A 52 -31.78 24.53 6.17
C LYS A 52 -31.62 23.35 7.12
N LYS A 53 -32.72 22.65 7.44
CA LYS A 53 -32.66 21.40 8.21
C LYS A 53 -31.89 20.32 7.46
N GLN A 54 -32.22 20.04 6.20
CA GLN A 54 -31.52 19.02 5.39
C GLN A 54 -30.02 19.30 5.23
N GLN A 55 -29.63 20.58 5.14
CA GLN A 55 -28.22 21.00 5.15
C GLN A 55 -27.53 20.68 6.47
N SER A 56 -28.18 20.98 7.61
CA SER A 56 -27.69 20.68 8.96
C SER A 56 -27.55 19.17 9.20
N ASP A 57 -28.57 18.38 8.82
CA ASP A 57 -28.57 16.92 8.98
C ASP A 57 -27.40 16.28 8.17
N ALA A 58 -27.15 16.75 6.94
CA ALA A 58 -26.02 16.29 6.12
C ALA A 58 -24.63 16.71 6.68
N GLN A 59 -24.52 17.89 7.31
CA GLN A 59 -23.29 18.31 7.98
C GLN A 59 -22.98 17.47 9.23
N LEU A 60 -24.01 17.00 9.94
CA LEU A 60 -23.86 16.05 11.05
C LEU A 60 -23.41 14.67 10.54
N GLU A 61 -23.94 14.18 9.42
CA GLU A 61 -23.50 12.92 8.79
C GLU A 61 -22.02 12.98 8.36
N ILE A 62 -21.59 14.07 7.70
CA ILE A 62 -20.17 14.33 7.39
C ILE A 62 -19.29 14.28 8.66
N THR A 63 -19.76 14.89 9.74
CA THR A 63 -19.01 14.92 11.02
C THR A 63 -18.91 13.54 11.65
N ALA A 64 -19.96 12.72 11.57
CA ALA A 64 -19.94 11.33 12.02
C ALA A 64 -18.98 10.47 11.20
N LEU A 65 -19.00 10.59 9.87
CA LEU A 65 -18.10 9.85 8.95
C LEU A 65 -16.63 10.19 9.19
N ARG A 66 -16.29 11.47 9.38
CA ARG A 66 -14.92 11.90 9.74
C ARG A 66 -14.45 11.31 11.07
N ASN A 67 -15.34 11.20 12.05
CA ASN A 67 -15.03 10.56 13.33
C ASN A 67 -14.88 9.04 13.20
N GLN A 68 -15.65 8.37 12.32
CA GLN A 68 -15.47 6.95 12.00
C GLN A 68 -14.16 6.66 11.25
N LEU A 69 -13.80 7.47 10.25
CA LEU A 69 -12.51 7.40 9.58
C LEU A 69 -11.36 7.48 10.61
N LYS A 70 -11.46 8.43 11.55
CA LYS A 70 -10.48 8.62 12.63
C LYS A 70 -10.39 7.43 13.60
N THR A 71 -11.45 6.64 13.80
CA THR A 71 -11.39 5.42 14.64
C THR A 71 -10.97 4.18 13.87
N VAL A 72 -11.29 4.07 12.57
CA VAL A 72 -10.82 2.98 11.70
C VAL A 72 -9.28 2.99 11.59
N SER A 73 -8.65 4.16 11.56
CA SER A 73 -7.18 4.29 11.62
C SER A 73 -6.56 3.93 12.99
N LEU A 74 -7.37 3.64 14.02
CA LEU A 74 -6.91 3.34 15.39
C LEU A 74 -7.28 1.93 15.88
N SER A 75 -8.34 1.31 15.35
CA SER A 75 -8.82 0.00 15.78
C SER A 75 -7.93 -1.14 15.27
N LYS A 76 -7.00 -1.62 16.09
CA LYS A 76 -6.31 -2.91 15.89
C LYS A 76 -7.21 -4.12 16.21
N ASP A 77 -8.35 -3.88 16.87
CA ASP A 77 -9.25 -4.88 17.43
C ASP A 77 -10.15 -5.56 16.37
N ASN A 78 -9.51 -6.30 15.46
CA ASN A 78 -10.16 -7.31 14.61
C ASN A 78 -9.48 -8.66 14.88
N ASP A 79 -10.19 -9.78 14.72
CA ASP A 79 -9.66 -11.13 15.00
C ASP A 79 -8.35 -11.43 14.22
N ALA A 80 -8.23 -10.91 13.00
CA ALA A 80 -7.02 -11.02 12.17
C ALA A 80 -5.79 -10.32 12.81
N GLY A 81 -5.98 -9.24 13.56
CA GLY A 81 -4.91 -8.54 14.28
C GLY A 81 -4.47 -9.29 15.56
N ALA A 82 -5.41 -9.91 16.26
CA ALA A 82 -5.10 -10.83 17.36
C ALA A 82 -4.32 -12.06 16.84
N ARG A 83 -4.76 -12.64 15.72
CA ARG A 83 -4.08 -13.74 15.04
C ARG A 83 -2.67 -13.36 14.56
N GLU A 84 -2.49 -12.14 14.03
CA GLU A 84 -1.17 -11.63 13.65
C GLU A 84 -0.20 -11.57 14.85
N ALA A 85 -0.71 -11.21 16.04
CA ALA A 85 0.08 -11.16 17.28
C ALA A 85 0.43 -12.56 17.83
N GLU A 86 -0.52 -13.51 17.81
CA GLU A 86 -0.23 -14.92 18.14
C GLU A 86 0.92 -15.48 17.29
N LEU A 87 0.84 -15.27 15.97
CA LEU A 87 1.84 -15.75 15.01
C LEU A 87 3.19 -15.07 15.21
N GLN A 88 3.23 -13.79 15.58
CA GLN A 88 4.47 -13.10 15.93
C GLN A 88 5.14 -13.73 17.17
N GLN A 89 4.37 -14.02 18.22
CA GLN A 89 4.89 -14.73 19.39
C GLN A 89 5.38 -16.15 19.02
N GLN A 90 4.68 -16.84 18.13
CA GLN A 90 5.07 -18.17 17.64
C GLN A 90 6.34 -18.12 16.76
N ILE A 91 6.50 -17.08 15.95
CA ILE A 91 7.72 -16.79 15.17
C ILE A 91 8.93 -16.58 16.10
N GLU A 92 8.78 -15.79 17.17
CA GLU A 92 9.84 -15.59 18.17
C GLU A 92 10.22 -16.90 18.87
N GLN A 93 9.25 -17.73 19.24
CA GLN A 93 9.49 -19.06 19.82
C GLN A 93 10.25 -19.99 18.86
N TYR A 94 9.88 -20.01 17.57
CA TYR A 94 10.62 -20.80 16.57
C TYR A 94 12.03 -20.26 16.35
N GLN A 95 12.23 -18.94 16.32
CA GLN A 95 13.57 -18.33 16.20
C GLN A 95 14.47 -18.70 17.39
N GLN A 96 13.94 -18.70 18.62
CA GLN A 96 14.67 -19.16 19.81
C GLN A 96 15.01 -20.65 19.74
N GLN A 97 14.05 -21.51 19.37
CA GLN A 97 14.30 -22.95 19.21
C GLN A 97 15.34 -23.24 18.11
N ILE A 98 15.31 -22.50 17.00
CA ILE A 98 16.28 -22.58 15.90
C ILE A 98 17.68 -22.14 16.37
N ALA A 99 17.78 -21.10 17.19
CA ALA A 99 19.06 -20.64 17.74
C ALA A 99 19.69 -21.72 18.65
N THR A 100 18.95 -22.18 19.68
CA THR A 100 19.42 -23.22 20.60
C THR A 100 19.82 -24.49 19.85
N LEU A 101 18.98 -24.99 18.94
CA LEU A 101 19.27 -26.21 18.18
C LEU A 101 20.47 -26.05 17.24
N LYS A 102 20.75 -24.83 16.74
CA LYS A 102 21.93 -24.54 15.91
C LYS A 102 23.21 -24.53 16.74
N ASP A 103 23.16 -24.03 17.97
CA ASP A 103 24.29 -24.07 18.90
C ASP A 103 24.55 -25.51 19.39
N ASP A 104 23.51 -26.27 19.74
CA ASP A 104 23.59 -27.70 20.06
C ASP A 104 24.20 -28.50 18.89
N LEU A 105 23.77 -28.24 17.65
CA LEU A 105 24.34 -28.86 16.45
C LEU A 105 25.81 -28.45 16.24
N SER A 106 26.19 -27.22 16.54
CA SER A 106 27.58 -26.75 16.45
C SER A 106 28.48 -27.52 17.42
N ALA A 107 28.06 -27.64 18.69
CA ALA A 107 28.78 -28.44 19.70
C ALA A 107 28.85 -29.92 19.30
N ARG A 108 27.71 -30.51 18.92
CA ARG A 108 27.63 -31.94 18.56
C ARG A 108 28.42 -32.26 17.29
N GLY A 109 28.53 -31.32 16.35
CA GLY A 109 29.42 -31.44 15.19
C GLY A 109 30.90 -31.50 15.57
N GLN A 110 31.31 -30.78 16.62
CA GLN A 110 32.68 -30.89 17.18
C GLN A 110 32.90 -32.24 17.88
N ASP A 111 31.92 -32.75 18.62
CA ASP A 111 32.00 -34.09 19.23
C ASP A 111 32.07 -35.21 18.19
N VAL A 112 31.27 -35.15 17.11
CA VAL A 112 31.38 -36.08 15.96
C VAL A 112 32.78 -36.02 15.34
N ALA A 113 33.32 -34.83 15.12
CA ALA A 113 34.67 -34.66 14.55
C ALA A 113 35.76 -35.23 15.48
N LYS A 114 35.67 -34.94 16.78
CA LYS A 114 36.59 -35.45 17.81
C LYS A 114 36.56 -36.98 17.89
N VAL A 115 35.38 -37.58 18.03
CA VAL A 115 35.20 -39.05 18.11
C VAL A 115 35.63 -39.74 16.82
N THR A 116 35.55 -39.06 15.67
CA THR A 116 36.10 -39.54 14.40
C THR A 116 37.63 -39.53 14.38
N ALA A 117 38.27 -38.45 14.82
CA ALA A 117 39.73 -38.37 14.93
C ALA A 117 40.32 -39.35 15.97
N GLU A 118 39.64 -39.53 17.10
CA GLU A 118 39.98 -40.55 18.10
C GLU A 118 39.91 -41.96 17.48
N LYS A 119 38.84 -42.25 16.72
CA LYS A 119 38.67 -43.53 15.99
C LYS A 119 39.79 -43.76 14.97
N GLU A 120 40.11 -42.78 14.14
CA GLU A 120 41.17 -42.89 13.13
C GLU A 120 42.54 -43.14 13.77
N THR A 121 42.81 -42.49 14.90
CA THR A 121 44.04 -42.69 15.70
C THR A 121 44.14 -44.11 16.24
N ILE A 122 43.07 -44.63 16.86
CA ILE A 122 43.03 -46.01 17.37
C ILE A 122 43.13 -47.02 16.22
N GLN A 123 42.47 -46.77 15.09
CA GLN A 123 42.54 -47.63 13.91
C GLN A 123 43.95 -47.74 13.32
N ALA A 124 44.72 -46.63 13.35
CA ALA A 124 46.13 -46.63 12.95
C ALA A 124 47.01 -47.46 13.90
N GLU A 125 46.80 -47.39 15.22
CA GLU A 125 47.57 -48.20 16.18
C GLU A 125 47.20 -49.69 16.10
N VAL A 126 45.94 -50.06 15.83
CA VAL A 126 45.55 -51.45 15.52
C VAL A 126 46.28 -51.98 14.27
N GLN A 127 46.45 -51.16 13.24
CA GLN A 127 47.26 -51.53 12.07
C GLN A 127 48.74 -51.70 12.47
N ARG A 128 49.32 -50.72 13.18
CA ARG A 128 50.72 -50.75 13.63
C ARG A 128 51.04 -51.97 14.49
N LEU A 129 50.17 -52.32 15.44
CA LEU A 129 50.30 -53.54 16.26
C LEU A 129 50.13 -54.81 15.43
N THR A 130 49.29 -54.79 14.39
CA THR A 130 49.19 -55.91 13.44
C THR A 130 50.52 -56.12 12.71
N GLU A 131 51.11 -55.06 12.16
CA GLU A 131 52.42 -55.14 11.50
C GLU A 131 53.57 -55.47 12.47
N LYS A 132 53.50 -55.06 13.74
CA LYS A 132 54.44 -55.45 14.81
C LYS A 132 54.35 -56.96 15.07
N ASN A 133 53.13 -57.48 15.22
CA ASN A 133 52.87 -58.91 15.46
C ASN A 133 53.38 -59.79 14.30
N THR A 134 53.02 -59.46 13.06
CA THR A 134 53.51 -60.20 11.87
C THR A 134 55.04 -60.21 11.78
N ARG A 135 55.71 -59.13 12.18
CA ARG A 135 57.19 -59.07 12.23
C ARG A 135 57.79 -59.99 13.29
N GLU A 136 57.25 -60.04 14.52
CA GLU A 136 57.77 -60.97 15.54
C GLU A 136 57.38 -62.44 15.26
N GLN A 137 56.20 -62.71 14.68
CA GLN A 137 55.81 -64.04 14.22
C GLN A 137 56.76 -64.58 13.13
N GLN A 138 57.15 -63.74 12.16
CA GLN A 138 58.15 -64.11 11.15
C GLN A 138 59.50 -64.43 11.80
N LYS A 139 60.00 -63.54 12.69
CA LYS A 139 61.26 -63.76 13.41
C LYS A 139 61.24 -65.02 14.30
N PHE A 140 60.08 -65.38 14.87
CA PHE A 140 59.89 -66.63 15.61
C PHE A 140 59.99 -67.84 14.67
N ALA A 141 59.37 -67.80 13.50
CA ALA A 141 59.50 -68.85 12.49
C ALA A 141 60.95 -69.00 11.99
N ASP A 142 61.67 -67.89 11.78
CA ASP A 142 63.07 -67.88 11.36
C ASP A 142 64.00 -68.46 12.44
N ASP A 143 63.84 -68.05 13.71
CA ASP A 143 64.60 -68.60 14.84
C ASP A 143 64.29 -70.10 15.05
N LYS A 144 63.04 -70.53 14.84
CA LYS A 144 62.62 -71.94 14.96
C LYS A 144 63.30 -72.79 13.88
N LYS A 145 63.30 -72.30 12.64
CA LYS A 145 63.98 -72.94 11.51
C LYS A 145 65.50 -72.99 11.70
N ALA A 146 66.09 -71.98 12.35
CA ALA A 146 67.50 -71.98 12.72
C ALA A 146 67.82 -73.04 13.79
N LEU A 147 66.96 -73.19 14.80
CA LEU A 147 67.09 -74.23 15.83
C LEU A 147 66.93 -75.64 15.24
N GLU A 148 65.93 -75.87 14.38
CA GLU A 148 65.75 -77.13 13.66
C GLU A 148 67.00 -77.52 12.85
N ALA A 149 67.57 -76.55 12.10
CA ALA A 149 68.80 -76.76 11.33
C ALA A 149 70.06 -76.94 12.19
N LEU A 150 70.09 -76.40 13.41
CA LEU A 150 71.19 -76.57 14.35
C LEU A 150 71.13 -77.94 15.06
N ASN A 151 69.93 -78.36 15.45
CA ASN A 151 69.71 -79.68 16.06
C ASN A 151 70.01 -80.81 15.06
N GLN A 152 69.78 -80.63 13.76
CA GLN A 152 70.28 -81.58 12.76
C GLN A 152 71.81 -81.69 12.78
N LYS A 153 72.54 -80.56 12.78
CA LYS A 153 74.01 -80.55 12.83
C LYS A 153 74.57 -81.15 14.13
N LEU A 154 73.86 -80.98 15.24
CA LEU A 154 74.17 -81.61 16.52
C LEU A 154 74.09 -83.14 16.39
N ASN A 155 73.00 -83.66 15.82
CA ASN A 155 72.80 -85.09 15.58
C ASN A 155 73.86 -85.65 14.61
N ASP A 156 74.15 -84.94 13.52
CA ASP A 156 75.16 -85.34 12.53
C ASP A 156 76.56 -85.46 13.18
N ALA A 157 76.95 -84.47 13.99
CA ALA A 157 78.24 -84.47 14.69
C ALA A 157 78.34 -85.57 15.77
N GLN A 158 77.27 -85.81 16.53
CA GLN A 158 77.20 -86.92 17.48
C GLN A 158 77.29 -88.29 16.78
N GLY A 159 76.68 -88.41 15.59
CA GLY A 159 76.84 -89.58 14.71
C GLY A 159 78.28 -89.78 14.24
N GLN A 160 79.00 -88.71 13.90
CA GLN A 160 80.41 -88.77 13.51
C GLN A 160 81.33 -89.19 14.67
N ILE A 161 81.13 -88.66 15.88
CA ILE A 161 81.86 -89.10 17.08
C ILE A 161 81.62 -90.60 17.32
N THR A 162 80.35 -91.03 17.26
CA THR A 162 79.97 -92.44 17.43
C THR A 162 80.64 -93.33 16.36
N ALA A 163 80.75 -92.86 15.11
CA ALA A 163 81.44 -93.58 14.05
C ALA A 163 82.96 -93.67 14.29
N LEU A 164 83.60 -92.59 14.77
CA LEU A 164 85.02 -92.56 15.12
C LEU A 164 85.35 -93.49 16.29
N HIS A 165 84.56 -93.49 17.37
CA HIS A 165 84.69 -94.47 18.47
C HIS A 165 84.65 -95.92 17.96
N ASN A 166 83.75 -96.21 17.02
CA ASN A 166 83.59 -97.52 16.38
C ASN A 166 84.68 -97.88 15.35
N GLN A 167 85.59 -96.95 15.03
CA GLN A 167 86.80 -97.16 14.22
C GLN A 167 88.06 -97.25 15.10
N LEU A 168 88.19 -96.35 16.08
CA LEU A 168 89.25 -96.36 17.10
C LEU A 168 89.31 -97.70 17.85
N SER A 169 88.16 -98.25 18.25
CA SER A 169 88.04 -99.57 18.88
C SER A 169 88.43 -100.78 17.98
N LYS A 170 88.86 -100.52 16.74
CA LYS A 170 89.30 -101.54 15.76
C LYS A 170 90.69 -101.22 15.17
N ALA A 171 91.34 -100.16 15.63
CA ALA A 171 92.68 -99.78 15.21
C ALA A 171 93.75 -100.36 16.16
N GLY A 172 95.01 -100.30 15.74
CA GLY A 172 96.17 -100.54 16.61
C GLY A 172 96.81 -99.24 17.06
N ASP A 173 97.60 -99.30 18.14
CA ASP A 173 98.09 -98.16 18.93
C ASP A 173 98.63 -96.98 18.11
N ASP A 174 99.43 -97.25 17.06
CA ASP A 174 100.10 -96.25 16.21
C ASP A 174 99.16 -95.26 15.47
N LYS A 175 97.84 -95.46 15.50
CA LYS A 175 96.84 -94.56 14.88
C LYS A 175 95.97 -93.77 15.86
N HIS A 176 96.20 -93.88 17.17
CA HIS A 176 95.31 -93.27 18.16
C HIS A 176 95.48 -91.75 18.33
N SER A 177 96.62 -91.14 18.00
CA SER A 177 96.88 -89.71 18.21
C SER A 177 95.91 -88.82 17.41
N ASP A 178 95.91 -88.96 16.10
CA ASP A 178 95.27 -88.02 15.18
C ASP A 178 93.74 -88.19 15.20
N ALA A 179 93.29 -89.43 15.42
CA ALA A 179 91.88 -89.73 15.62
C ALA A 179 91.35 -89.16 16.95
N SER A 180 92.15 -89.21 18.04
CA SER A 180 91.80 -88.58 19.33
C SER A 180 91.70 -87.05 19.23
N VAL A 181 92.63 -86.40 18.51
CA VAL A 181 92.57 -84.95 18.26
C VAL A 181 91.32 -84.56 17.47
N ASN A 182 90.95 -85.32 16.43
CA ASN A 182 89.72 -85.10 15.67
C ASN A 182 88.45 -85.36 16.50
N GLU A 183 88.46 -86.35 17.39
CA GLU A 183 87.37 -86.63 18.32
C GLU A 183 87.15 -85.45 19.29
N ALA A 184 88.22 -84.93 19.90
CA ALA A 184 88.15 -83.78 20.79
C ALA A 184 87.65 -82.50 20.08
N ALA A 185 88.06 -82.30 18.81
CA ALA A 185 87.55 -81.18 18.01
C ALA A 185 86.04 -81.30 17.73
N LEU A 186 85.54 -82.50 17.42
CA LEU A 186 84.11 -82.77 17.23
C LEU A 186 83.32 -82.64 18.55
N GLN A 187 83.88 -83.06 19.69
CA GLN A 187 83.27 -82.87 21.00
C GLN A 187 83.09 -81.38 21.33
N GLN A 188 84.13 -80.55 21.10
CA GLN A 188 84.03 -79.10 21.23
C GLN A 188 82.97 -78.53 20.28
N GLN A 189 82.90 -79.00 19.03
CA GLN A 189 81.90 -78.56 18.05
C GLN A 189 80.46 -78.91 18.47
N VAL A 190 80.24 -80.07 19.09
CA VAL A 190 78.94 -80.47 19.67
C VAL A 190 78.54 -79.52 20.81
N GLU A 191 79.46 -79.17 21.70
CA GLU A 191 79.17 -78.25 22.81
C GLU A 191 78.93 -76.81 22.33
N ASP A 192 79.70 -76.38 21.35
CA ASP A 192 79.49 -75.14 20.59
C ASP A 192 78.12 -75.09 19.89
N TYR A 193 77.54 -76.24 19.53
CA TYR A 193 76.19 -76.34 18.98
C TYR A 193 75.12 -76.40 20.07
N ARG A 194 75.35 -77.09 21.20
CA ARG A 194 74.44 -77.07 22.37
C ARG A 194 74.20 -75.65 22.86
N ARG A 195 75.26 -74.90 23.14
CA ARG A 195 75.13 -73.54 23.66
C ARG A 195 74.38 -72.61 22.69
N LYS A 196 74.59 -72.78 21.38
CA LYS A 196 73.86 -72.04 20.33
C LYS A 196 72.39 -72.47 20.21
N ALA A 197 72.05 -73.70 20.59
CA ALA A 197 70.67 -74.18 20.65
C ALA A 197 69.96 -73.59 21.88
N GLU A 198 70.58 -73.61 23.05
CA GLU A 198 70.08 -72.94 24.27
C GLU A 198 69.88 -71.42 24.05
N GLU A 199 70.84 -70.75 23.40
CA GLU A 199 70.73 -69.35 22.99
C GLU A 199 69.52 -69.10 22.06
N LEU A 200 69.16 -70.06 21.19
CA LEU A 200 67.99 -69.97 20.29
C LEU A 200 66.66 -70.34 20.98
N GLU A 201 66.65 -71.32 21.87
CA GLU A 201 65.47 -71.69 22.67
C GLU A 201 65.06 -70.56 23.62
N GLY A 202 66.04 -69.88 24.24
CA GLY A 202 65.80 -68.66 25.02
C GLY A 202 65.19 -67.53 24.18
N ARG A 203 65.68 -67.33 22.94
CA ARG A 203 65.11 -66.35 22.00
C ARG A 203 63.68 -66.71 21.58
N LEU A 204 63.40 -67.98 21.32
CA LEU A 204 62.06 -68.46 20.95
C LEU A 204 61.06 -68.26 22.09
N SER A 205 61.44 -68.59 23.31
CA SER A 205 60.64 -68.35 24.52
C SER A 205 60.31 -66.85 24.69
N ALA A 206 61.31 -65.98 24.53
CA ALA A 206 61.12 -64.53 24.57
C ALA A 206 60.17 -64.03 23.46
N ARG A 207 60.39 -64.43 22.20
CA ARG A 207 59.54 -64.03 21.07
C ARG A 207 58.11 -64.55 21.17
N SER A 208 57.89 -65.75 21.71
CA SER A 208 56.53 -66.27 21.95
C SER A 208 55.79 -65.32 22.89
N LYS A 209 56.43 -64.95 24.00
CA LYS A 209 55.87 -64.01 24.98
C LYS A 209 55.62 -62.61 24.38
N ASP A 210 56.50 -62.14 23.50
CA ASP A 210 56.28 -60.87 22.77
C ASP A 210 55.07 -60.98 21.83
N VAL A 211 54.94 -62.06 21.05
CA VAL A 211 53.79 -62.32 20.17
C VAL A 211 52.49 -62.42 20.96
N ASP A 212 52.48 -63.13 22.09
CA ASP A 212 51.32 -63.24 22.99
C ASP A 212 50.92 -61.87 23.55
N THR A 213 51.90 -61.08 24.01
CA THR A 213 51.69 -59.73 24.54
C THR A 213 51.13 -58.79 23.48
N ILE A 214 51.72 -58.75 22.27
CA ILE A 214 51.24 -57.91 21.16
C ILE A 214 49.84 -58.34 20.70
N THR A 215 49.54 -59.64 20.75
CA THR A 215 48.21 -60.17 20.42
C THR A 215 47.17 -59.74 21.44
N ALA A 216 47.50 -59.74 22.74
CA ALA A 216 46.65 -59.20 23.79
C ALA A 216 46.45 -57.67 23.68
N GLU A 217 47.54 -56.90 23.52
CA GLU A 217 47.52 -55.44 23.27
C GLU A 217 46.58 -55.10 22.11
N LYS A 218 46.77 -55.76 20.95
CA LYS A 218 45.93 -55.58 19.77
C LYS A 218 44.46 -55.90 20.07
N THR A 219 44.17 -57.00 20.75
CA THR A 219 42.78 -57.43 21.02
C THR A 219 42.04 -56.44 21.92
N ALA A 220 42.73 -55.87 22.92
CA ALA A 220 42.16 -54.82 23.77
C ALA A 220 41.84 -53.54 22.96
N ILE A 221 42.81 -53.00 22.22
CA ILE A 221 42.64 -51.77 21.43
C ILE A 221 41.63 -51.98 20.28
N GLN A 222 41.56 -53.18 19.70
CA GLN A 222 40.57 -53.52 18.67
C GLN A 222 39.13 -53.64 19.25
N THR A 223 38.99 -53.92 20.56
CA THR A 223 37.70 -53.84 21.27
C THR A 223 37.30 -52.39 21.54
N GLU A 224 38.26 -51.53 21.92
CA GLU A 224 38.05 -50.08 22.07
C GLU A 224 37.66 -49.41 20.74
N LEU A 225 38.27 -49.85 19.63
CA LEU A 225 37.90 -49.40 18.28
C LEU A 225 36.44 -49.72 17.92
N GLN A 226 35.91 -50.85 18.40
CA GLN A 226 34.51 -51.22 18.21
C GLN A 226 33.58 -50.30 19.02
N THR A 227 33.81 -50.14 20.33
CA THR A 227 32.95 -49.30 21.18
C THR A 227 32.97 -47.84 20.74
N LEU A 228 34.12 -47.32 20.30
CA LEU A 228 34.25 -45.97 19.75
C LEU A 228 33.59 -45.84 18.37
N THR A 229 33.59 -46.90 17.55
CA THR A 229 32.83 -46.93 16.28
C THR A 229 31.32 -46.88 16.53
N GLU A 230 30.81 -47.62 17.52
CA GLU A 230 29.41 -47.54 17.92
C GLU A 230 29.04 -46.17 18.48
N LYS A 231 29.92 -45.55 19.30
CA LYS A 231 29.73 -44.17 19.78
C LYS A 231 29.62 -43.21 18.59
N ASN A 232 30.56 -43.26 17.65
CA ASN A 232 30.57 -42.37 16.48
C ASN A 232 29.28 -42.49 15.66
N ALA A 233 28.79 -43.71 15.42
CA ALA A 233 27.53 -43.94 14.71
C ALA A 233 26.32 -43.27 15.43
N ARG A 234 26.26 -43.34 16.76
CA ARG A 234 25.19 -42.71 17.56
C ARG A 234 25.28 -41.17 17.54
N GLU A 235 26.48 -40.60 17.60
CA GLU A 235 26.66 -39.14 17.48
C GLU A 235 26.31 -38.64 16.07
N GLN A 236 26.72 -39.36 15.02
CA GLN A 236 26.37 -39.03 13.63
C GLN A 236 24.85 -39.12 13.38
N GLN A 237 24.18 -40.16 13.90
CA GLN A 237 22.73 -40.29 13.82
C GLN A 237 22.03 -39.10 14.50
N THR A 238 22.38 -38.81 15.76
CA THR A 238 21.72 -37.75 16.54
C THR A 238 22.02 -36.34 16.01
N PHE A 239 23.18 -36.12 15.39
CA PHE A 239 23.48 -34.91 14.62
C PHE A 239 22.60 -34.79 13.35
N ALA A 240 22.37 -35.89 12.63
CA ALA A 240 21.47 -35.91 11.47
C ALA A 240 19.98 -35.71 11.85
N GLU A 241 19.55 -36.28 12.98
CA GLU A 241 18.22 -36.05 13.56
C GLU A 241 18.03 -34.58 13.93
N GLY A 242 19.00 -33.96 14.64
CA GLY A 242 18.98 -32.54 14.96
C GLY A 242 18.94 -31.65 13.71
N LYS A 243 19.70 -31.98 12.66
CA LYS A 243 19.63 -31.26 11.37
C LYS A 243 18.25 -31.36 10.72
N THR A 244 17.58 -32.50 10.85
CA THR A 244 16.21 -32.71 10.35
C THR A 244 15.19 -31.90 11.14
N GLN A 245 15.34 -31.83 12.47
CA GLN A 245 14.53 -30.98 13.34
C GLN A 245 14.72 -29.49 13.01
N LEU A 246 15.96 -29.07 12.73
CA LEU A 246 16.28 -27.70 12.33
C LEU A 246 15.61 -27.32 11.00
N GLN A 247 15.58 -28.24 10.01
CA GLN A 247 14.82 -28.01 8.77
C GLN A 247 13.32 -27.85 9.06
N ALA A 248 12.72 -28.76 9.82
CA ALA A 248 11.29 -28.73 10.15
C ALA A 248 10.88 -27.48 10.96
N LEU A 249 11.78 -26.91 11.77
CA LEU A 249 11.56 -25.63 12.44
C LEU A 249 11.64 -24.44 11.48
N ASN A 250 12.59 -24.43 10.54
CA ASN A 250 12.67 -23.38 9.51
C ASN A 250 11.44 -23.39 8.59
N GLU A 251 10.92 -24.57 8.23
CA GLU A 251 9.68 -24.71 7.47
C GLU A 251 8.47 -24.11 8.22
N LYS A 252 8.34 -24.38 9.52
CA LYS A 252 7.31 -23.77 10.38
C LYS A 252 7.46 -22.25 10.50
N LEU A 253 8.69 -21.77 10.67
CA LEU A 253 9.01 -20.34 10.74
C LEU A 253 8.61 -19.61 9.45
N ASN A 254 8.97 -20.16 8.28
CA ASN A 254 8.60 -19.59 6.99
C ASN A 254 7.07 -19.57 6.80
N ASN A 255 6.38 -20.67 7.13
CA ASN A 255 4.92 -20.74 7.01
C ASN A 255 4.20 -19.70 7.90
N ALA A 256 4.65 -19.51 9.15
CA ALA A 256 4.09 -18.49 10.03
C ALA A 256 4.37 -17.06 9.52
N GLN A 257 5.55 -16.81 8.95
CA GLN A 257 5.86 -15.50 8.33
C GLN A 257 5.00 -15.22 7.09
N LEU A 258 4.68 -16.25 6.29
CA LEU A 258 3.74 -16.14 5.17
C LEU A 258 2.31 -15.88 5.63
N GLU A 259 1.85 -16.53 6.71
CA GLU A 259 0.53 -16.29 7.32
C GLU A 259 0.42 -14.84 7.84
N VAL A 260 1.42 -14.34 8.57
CA VAL A 260 1.50 -12.92 9.01
C VAL A 260 1.51 -11.95 7.82
N THR A 261 2.24 -12.26 6.75
CA THR A 261 2.30 -11.41 5.55
C THR A 261 0.95 -11.35 4.83
N SER A 262 0.24 -12.48 4.73
CA SER A 262 -1.11 -12.56 4.19
C SER A 262 -2.11 -11.76 5.03
N LEU A 263 -2.10 -11.94 6.36
CA LEU A 263 -2.98 -11.21 7.29
C LEU A 263 -2.75 -9.69 7.21
N ARG A 264 -1.50 -9.23 7.11
CA ARG A 264 -1.17 -7.81 6.92
C ARG A 264 -1.75 -7.23 5.65
N GLU A 265 -1.68 -7.94 4.52
CA GLU A 265 -2.27 -7.45 3.27
C GLU A 265 -3.81 -7.50 3.29
N GLN A 266 -4.41 -8.49 3.97
CA GLN A 266 -5.86 -8.54 4.21
C GLN A 266 -6.33 -7.36 5.09
N LEU A 267 -5.62 -7.05 6.17
CA LEU A 267 -5.90 -5.87 7.02
C LEU A 267 -5.75 -4.57 6.22
N LYS A 268 -4.65 -4.43 5.45
CA LYS A 268 -4.35 -3.26 4.60
C LYS A 268 -5.37 -3.05 3.47
N THR A 269 -5.89 -4.12 2.87
CA THR A 269 -6.95 -4.02 1.85
C THR A 269 -8.32 -3.74 2.48
N ALA A 270 -8.63 -4.34 3.63
CA ALA A 270 -9.86 -4.06 4.38
C ALA A 270 -9.95 -2.60 4.86
N SER A 271 -8.86 -2.03 5.40
CA SER A 271 -8.82 -0.61 5.77
C SER A 271 -9.01 0.30 4.56
N LYS A 272 -8.30 0.05 3.45
CA LYS A 272 -8.45 0.83 2.21
C LYS A 272 -9.87 0.81 1.62
N SER A 273 -10.59 -0.31 1.72
CA SER A 273 -12.02 -0.35 1.34
C SER A 273 -12.83 0.60 2.22
N LYS A 274 -12.77 0.43 3.55
CA LYS A 274 -13.52 1.28 4.50
C LYS A 274 -13.20 2.77 4.35
N GLU A 275 -11.94 3.12 4.13
CA GLU A 275 -11.51 4.50 3.88
C GLU A 275 -12.06 5.07 2.55
N ASN A 276 -12.00 4.29 1.46
CA ASN A 276 -12.55 4.71 0.17
C ASN A 276 -14.07 4.88 0.19
N ASP A 277 -14.80 3.93 0.79
CA ASP A 277 -16.25 3.94 0.82
C ASP A 277 -16.78 5.09 1.69
N ALA A 278 -16.17 5.34 2.85
CA ALA A 278 -16.48 6.48 3.71
C ALA A 278 -16.12 7.83 3.05
N GLY A 279 -14.92 7.92 2.44
CA GLY A 279 -14.48 9.14 1.75
C GLY A 279 -15.36 9.50 0.55
N LYS A 280 -15.83 8.50 -0.21
CA LYS A 280 -16.80 8.68 -1.29
C LYS A 280 -18.14 9.21 -0.77
N ARG A 281 -18.69 8.60 0.30
CA ARG A 281 -19.93 9.06 0.93
C ARG A 281 -19.79 10.49 1.47
N GLU A 282 -18.64 10.85 2.03
CA GLU A 282 -18.37 12.22 2.48
C GLU A 282 -18.38 13.21 1.29
N ALA A 283 -17.76 12.87 0.16
CA ALA A 283 -17.74 13.71 -1.03
C ALA A 283 -19.15 13.91 -1.63
N GLU A 284 -19.98 12.86 -1.68
CA GLU A 284 -21.38 12.93 -2.09
C GLU A 284 -22.18 13.88 -1.17
N LEU A 285 -22.00 13.78 0.15
CA LEU A 285 -22.63 14.68 1.12
C LEU A 285 -22.14 16.13 1.03
N GLN A 286 -20.85 16.37 0.81
CA GLN A 286 -20.31 17.72 0.59
C GLN A 286 -20.92 18.37 -0.67
N GLN A 287 -21.10 17.60 -1.74
CA GLN A 287 -21.79 18.07 -2.94
C GLN A 287 -23.27 18.38 -2.65
N GLN A 288 -23.95 17.55 -1.86
CA GLN A 288 -25.34 17.75 -1.44
C GLN A 288 -25.52 18.99 -0.55
N VAL A 289 -24.63 19.21 0.43
CA VAL A 289 -24.59 20.44 1.27
C VAL A 289 -24.37 21.69 0.42
N THR A 290 -23.55 21.59 -0.64
CA THR A 290 -23.31 22.69 -1.59
C THR A 290 -24.57 23.00 -2.42
N GLN A 291 -25.30 21.97 -2.87
CA GLN A 291 -26.58 22.15 -3.56
C GLN A 291 -27.66 22.76 -2.64
N TYR A 292 -27.73 22.34 -1.37
CA TYR A 292 -28.63 22.95 -0.40
C TYR A 292 -28.29 24.42 -0.16
N GLN A 293 -27.00 24.76 0.02
CA GLN A 293 -26.58 26.16 0.16
C GLN A 293 -27.03 27.03 -1.02
N GLN A 294 -26.86 26.55 -2.26
CA GLN A 294 -27.30 27.27 -3.46
C GLN A 294 -28.82 27.45 -3.55
N GLN A 295 -29.61 26.48 -3.06
CA GLN A 295 -31.07 26.58 -3.01
C GLN A 295 -31.55 27.53 -1.89
N ILE A 296 -30.88 27.49 -0.73
CA ILE A 296 -31.12 28.38 0.40
C ILE A 296 -30.86 29.83 -0.01
N THR A 297 -29.68 30.14 -0.55
CA THR A 297 -29.34 31.51 -0.99
C THR A 297 -30.31 32.03 -2.05
N LYS A 298 -30.69 31.21 -3.06
CA LYS A 298 -31.71 31.61 -4.06
C LYS A 298 -33.09 31.92 -3.48
N LEU A 299 -33.48 31.24 -2.40
CA LEU A 299 -34.75 31.52 -1.70
C LEU A 299 -34.63 32.77 -0.82
N GLU A 300 -33.48 32.98 -0.18
CA GLU A 300 -33.19 34.17 0.63
C GLU A 300 -33.10 35.44 -0.24
N ASP A 301 -32.46 35.36 -1.41
CA ASP A 301 -32.42 36.44 -2.41
C ASP A 301 -33.84 36.81 -2.89
N HIS A 302 -34.68 35.81 -3.14
CA HIS A 302 -36.06 36.01 -3.60
C HIS A 302 -36.94 36.66 -2.51
N LEU A 303 -36.87 36.16 -1.28
CA LEU A 303 -37.55 36.75 -0.13
C LEU A 303 -37.02 38.16 0.21
N SER A 304 -35.72 38.42 -0.02
CA SER A 304 -35.12 39.76 0.14
C SER A 304 -35.60 40.74 -0.92
N ALA A 305 -35.80 40.29 -2.18
CA ALA A 305 -36.42 41.11 -3.22
C ALA A 305 -37.86 41.49 -2.86
N GLN A 306 -38.70 40.51 -2.50
CA GLN A 306 -40.08 40.77 -2.04
C GLN A 306 -40.12 41.68 -0.80
N GLY A 307 -39.14 41.59 0.10
CA GLY A 307 -39.00 42.48 1.25
C GLY A 307 -38.77 43.95 0.87
N LYS A 308 -37.99 44.21 -0.19
CA LYS A 308 -37.78 45.56 -0.73
C LYS A 308 -39.01 46.10 -1.44
N ASP A 309 -39.77 45.24 -2.12
CA ASP A 309 -41.05 45.64 -2.70
C ASP A 309 -42.04 46.08 -1.61
N PHE A 310 -42.07 45.37 -0.47
CA PHE A 310 -42.88 45.76 0.70
C PHE A 310 -42.41 47.09 1.36
N GLU A 311 -41.11 47.39 1.33
CA GLU A 311 -40.53 48.65 1.81
C GLU A 311 -40.87 49.84 0.87
N ASN A 312 -40.83 49.61 -0.45
CA ASN A 312 -41.32 50.55 -1.46
C ASN A 312 -42.82 50.84 -1.29
N LEU A 313 -43.64 49.79 -1.18
CA LEU A 313 -45.09 49.91 -0.96
C LEU A 313 -45.44 50.56 0.39
N THR A 314 -44.60 50.37 1.41
CA THR A 314 -44.70 51.10 2.70
C THR A 314 -44.41 52.59 2.54
N THR A 315 -43.46 52.96 1.68
CA THR A 315 -43.12 54.35 1.36
C THR A 315 -44.25 55.01 0.56
N GLU A 316 -44.76 54.33 -0.46
CA GLU A 316 -45.90 54.78 -1.28
C GLU A 316 -47.16 54.98 -0.42
N ARG A 317 -47.47 54.05 0.48
CA ARG A 317 -48.54 54.18 1.48
C ARG A 317 -48.36 55.39 2.41
N ASN A 318 -47.14 55.80 2.74
CA ASN A 318 -46.90 57.00 3.55
C ASN A 318 -47.11 58.28 2.72
N ASN A 319 -46.76 58.28 1.44
CA ASN A 319 -47.03 59.39 0.52
C ASN A 319 -48.55 59.58 0.33
N ILE A 320 -49.27 58.49 0.00
CA ILE A 320 -50.74 58.49 -0.15
C ILE A 320 -51.43 58.94 1.15
N LYS A 321 -50.95 58.51 2.33
CA LYS A 321 -51.46 59.02 3.61
C LYS A 321 -51.29 60.53 3.75
N THR A 322 -50.15 61.07 3.30
CA THR A 322 -49.86 62.51 3.35
C THR A 322 -50.77 63.30 2.39
N GLU A 323 -51.03 62.79 1.19
CA GLU A 323 -52.02 63.37 0.26
C GLU A 323 -53.45 63.33 0.83
N LEU A 324 -53.85 62.24 1.49
CA LEU A 324 -55.16 62.12 2.13
C LEU A 324 -55.35 63.16 3.25
N GLN A 325 -54.29 63.45 4.01
CA GLN A 325 -54.29 64.53 5.01
C GLN A 325 -54.41 65.91 4.33
N ALA A 326 -53.64 66.17 3.27
CA ALA A 326 -53.71 67.43 2.52
C ALA A 326 -55.06 67.66 1.83
N MET A 327 -55.72 66.62 1.32
CA MET A 327 -57.10 66.67 0.82
C MET A 327 -58.07 67.07 1.94
N THR A 328 -57.94 66.44 3.11
CA THR A 328 -58.80 66.71 4.28
C THR A 328 -58.66 68.17 4.73
N GLU A 329 -57.44 68.69 4.88
CA GLU A 329 -57.19 70.09 5.25
C GLU A 329 -57.75 71.07 4.22
N LYS A 330 -57.60 70.76 2.92
CA LYS A 330 -58.15 71.57 1.82
C LYS A 330 -59.68 71.61 1.86
N GLN A 331 -60.33 70.51 2.22
CA GLN A 331 -61.79 70.44 2.41
C GLN A 331 -62.24 71.25 3.63
N THR A 332 -61.58 71.13 4.79
CA THR A 332 -61.88 71.95 5.98
C THR A 332 -61.75 73.44 5.68
N ARG A 333 -60.70 73.85 4.96
CA ARG A 333 -60.48 75.24 4.56
C ARG A 333 -61.57 75.75 3.61
N SER A 334 -62.08 74.90 2.73
CA SER A 334 -63.22 75.24 1.85
C SER A 334 -64.55 75.37 2.61
N GLN A 335 -64.73 74.64 3.72
CA GLN A 335 -65.91 74.77 4.58
C GLN A 335 -65.87 76.04 5.44
N GLN A 336 -64.67 76.49 5.87
CA GLN A 336 -64.52 77.76 6.61
C GLN A 336 -64.93 78.98 5.76
N VAL A 337 -64.60 79.01 4.46
CA VAL A 337 -64.98 80.13 3.58
C VAL A 337 -66.50 80.30 3.48
N LEU A 338 -67.27 79.21 3.39
CA LEU A 338 -68.75 79.29 3.38
C LEU A 338 -69.34 79.85 4.68
N ALA A 339 -68.65 79.67 5.82
CA ALA A 339 -69.09 80.22 7.10
C ALA A 339 -68.91 81.75 7.17
N GLU A 340 -67.85 82.30 6.56
CA GLU A 340 -67.53 83.74 6.60
C GLU A 340 -68.40 84.59 5.65
N GLU A 341 -68.92 84.04 4.55
CA GLU A 341 -69.79 84.76 3.61
C GLU A 341 -71.25 84.92 4.10
N THR A 342 -71.69 84.06 5.01
CA THR A 342 -73.08 84.00 5.53
C THR A 342 -73.64 85.34 6.06
N PRO A 343 -72.93 86.13 6.89
CA PRO A 343 -73.46 87.41 7.39
C PRO A 343 -73.66 88.48 6.29
N GLN A 344 -72.82 88.52 5.26
CA GLN A 344 -72.95 89.52 4.18
C GLN A 344 -74.23 89.30 3.36
N ILE A 345 -74.62 88.03 3.17
CA ILE A 345 -75.87 87.65 2.50
C ILE A 345 -77.11 88.08 3.30
N GLN A 346 -77.03 88.16 4.63
CA GLN A 346 -78.12 88.68 5.47
C GLN A 346 -78.25 90.21 5.36
N GLU A 347 -77.14 90.95 5.34
CA GLU A 347 -77.16 92.41 5.18
C GLU A 347 -77.75 92.83 3.82
N LEU A 348 -77.39 92.11 2.74
CA LEU A 348 -77.95 92.33 1.40
C LEU A 348 -79.46 92.05 1.34
N LYS A 349 -79.98 91.06 2.09
CA LYS A 349 -81.42 90.80 2.20
C LYS A 349 -82.17 91.93 2.91
N ALA A 350 -81.58 92.59 3.90
CA ALA A 350 -82.19 93.74 4.57
C ALA A 350 -82.39 94.92 3.60
N LYS A 351 -81.34 95.27 2.84
CA LYS A 351 -81.37 96.36 1.84
C LYS A 351 -82.34 96.07 0.69
N LEU A 352 -82.55 94.81 0.32
CA LEU A 352 -83.55 94.41 -0.67
C LEU A 352 -85.00 94.70 -0.22
N LEU A 353 -85.28 94.64 1.08
CA LEU A 353 -86.63 94.86 1.62
C LEU A 353 -87.05 96.34 1.55
N GLU A 354 -86.12 97.26 1.79
CA GLU A 354 -86.34 98.71 1.62
C GLU A 354 -86.57 99.08 0.14
N ALA A 355 -85.85 98.42 -0.78
CA ALA A 355 -86.07 98.56 -2.22
C ALA A 355 -87.45 98.02 -2.66
N GLN A 356 -88.01 97.02 -1.98
CA GLN A 356 -89.36 96.52 -2.25
C GLN A 356 -90.46 97.46 -1.72
N GLN A 357 -90.25 98.13 -0.57
CA GLN A 357 -91.20 99.11 -0.04
C GLN A 357 -91.24 100.43 -0.83
N SER A 358 -90.19 100.75 -1.59
CA SER A 358 -90.20 101.86 -2.55
C SER A 358 -90.87 101.48 -3.88
N LYS A 359 -90.77 100.21 -4.33
CA LYS A 359 -91.46 99.71 -5.53
C LYS A 359 -92.99 99.80 -5.45
N SER A 360 -93.60 99.48 -4.30
CA SER A 360 -95.06 99.51 -4.15
C SER A 360 -95.69 100.91 -4.30
N ARG A 361 -94.94 101.96 -3.97
CA ARG A 361 -95.35 103.35 -4.24
C ARG A 361 -95.40 103.62 -5.74
N LEU A 362 -94.37 103.21 -6.48
CA LEU A 362 -94.30 103.35 -7.94
C LEU A 362 -95.37 102.53 -8.70
N GLU A 363 -95.77 101.36 -8.20
CA GLU A 363 -96.87 100.61 -8.82
C GLU A 363 -98.24 101.26 -8.62
N THR A 364 -98.41 102.08 -7.58
CA THR A 364 -99.63 102.89 -7.39
C THR A 364 -99.76 103.97 -8.46
N ASP A 365 -98.64 104.61 -8.84
CA ASP A 365 -98.62 105.57 -9.96
C ASP A 365 -98.72 104.87 -11.33
N LYS A 366 -98.14 103.67 -11.49
CA LYS A 366 -98.27 102.86 -12.72
C LYS A 366 -99.73 102.50 -13.04
N ALA A 367 -100.51 102.11 -12.04
CA ALA A 367 -101.92 101.76 -12.19
C ALA A 367 -102.79 102.92 -12.72
N LYS A 368 -102.32 104.17 -12.62
CA LYS A 368 -102.98 105.36 -13.14
C LYS A 368 -102.72 105.58 -14.64
N LEU A 369 -101.56 105.12 -15.13
CA LEU A 369 -101.04 105.34 -16.48
C LEU A 369 -101.43 104.25 -17.48
N GLU A 370 -101.57 102.99 -17.05
CA GLU A 370 -101.98 101.88 -17.93
C GLU A 370 -103.49 101.82 -18.20
N SER A 371 -104.21 102.92 -17.93
CA SER A 371 -105.58 103.16 -18.41
C SER A 371 -105.65 103.47 -19.91
N GLN A 372 -104.50 103.47 -20.62
CA GLN A 372 -104.38 103.86 -22.03
C GLN A 372 -103.41 102.96 -22.83
N LEU A 373 -103.83 101.76 -23.24
CA LEU A 373 -103.60 101.20 -24.59
C LEU A 373 -104.38 99.89 -24.81
N THR A 374 -104.82 99.60 -26.04
CA THR A 374 -105.79 98.52 -26.34
C THR A 374 -105.56 97.80 -27.70
N ALA A 375 -105.26 96.49 -27.66
CA ALA A 375 -105.39 95.44 -28.70
C ALA A 375 -104.58 94.20 -28.23
N ARG A 376 -104.98 92.91 -28.24
CA ARG A 376 -106.05 92.11 -28.88
C ARG A 376 -105.82 91.74 -30.36
N PRO A 377 -105.79 90.43 -30.75
CA PRO A 377 -105.53 89.21 -29.98
C PRO A 377 -104.58 88.19 -30.68
N THR A 378 -104.55 86.98 -30.09
CA THR A 378 -104.03 85.65 -30.51
C THR A 378 -104.91 85.03 -31.66
N PRO A 379 -104.93 83.70 -32.05
CA PRO A 379 -104.37 82.51 -31.37
C PRO A 379 -103.95 81.25 -32.19
N GLU A 380 -103.46 80.24 -31.43
CA GLU A 380 -103.76 78.78 -31.48
C GLU A 380 -103.46 77.84 -32.68
N GLN A 381 -102.82 76.71 -32.32
CA GLN A 381 -103.16 75.31 -32.65
C GLN A 381 -103.21 74.85 -34.14
N LEU A 382 -102.07 74.37 -34.64
CA LEU A 382 -101.88 73.03 -35.24
C LEU A 382 -100.35 72.76 -35.24
N ALA A 383 -99.78 71.69 -34.69
CA ALA A 383 -100.11 70.26 -34.67
C ALA A 383 -99.93 69.57 -36.04
N GLU A 384 -99.40 68.34 -36.01
CA GLU A 384 -99.39 67.34 -37.09
C GLU A 384 -98.61 67.64 -38.39
N SER A 385 -97.27 67.60 -38.30
CA SER A 385 -96.37 66.93 -39.28
C SER A 385 -94.93 66.97 -38.75
N GLN A 386 -94.19 65.88 -38.47
CA GLN A 386 -94.31 64.51 -38.97
C GLN A 386 -94.50 64.43 -40.49
N LEU A 387 -93.45 64.73 -41.27
CA LEU A 387 -93.06 64.02 -42.53
C LEU A 387 -91.97 64.76 -43.35
N MET A 388 -90.83 65.13 -42.75
CA MET A 388 -89.61 65.43 -43.54
C MET A 388 -88.35 64.68 -43.08
N VAL A 389 -88.57 63.47 -42.55
CA VAL A 389 -87.56 62.40 -42.41
C VAL A 389 -87.02 61.89 -43.77
N LYS A 390 -87.62 62.32 -44.90
CA LYS A 390 -87.74 61.47 -46.09
C LYS A 390 -87.36 62.10 -47.43
N SER A 391 -86.52 63.14 -47.46
CA SER A 391 -86.13 63.82 -48.72
C SER A 391 -84.62 63.95 -48.99
N LEU A 392 -83.75 63.90 -47.98
CA LEU A 392 -82.29 64.08 -48.12
C LEU A 392 -81.50 63.27 -47.06
N GLN A 393 -81.42 61.93 -47.06
CA GLN A 393 -81.97 60.88 -47.92
C GLN A 393 -81.69 60.99 -49.43
N SER A 394 -80.48 61.40 -49.84
CA SER A 394 -79.82 60.73 -50.98
C SER A 394 -78.32 61.05 -51.06
N LYS A 395 -77.51 60.02 -51.37
CA LYS A 395 -76.30 60.13 -52.20
C LYS A 395 -75.20 61.10 -51.72
N LEU A 396 -74.44 60.66 -50.72
CA LEU A 396 -72.98 60.58 -50.82
C LEU A 396 -72.48 59.64 -49.70
N ASP A 397 -72.30 58.31 -49.86
CA ASP A 397 -72.08 57.46 -51.04
C ASP A 397 -70.90 57.89 -51.93
N GLN A 398 -69.79 57.16 -52.12
CA GLN A 398 -69.23 55.89 -51.62
C GLN A 398 -67.70 56.15 -51.42
N THR A 399 -66.77 55.29 -50.99
CA THR A 399 -66.54 53.81 -51.04
C THR A 399 -65.46 53.55 -49.95
N GLN A 400 -65.41 52.50 -49.12
CA GLN A 400 -65.19 51.05 -49.38
C GLN A 400 -64.00 50.75 -50.33
N LEU A 401 -63.29 49.60 -50.30
CA LEU A 401 -63.19 48.43 -49.38
C LEU A 401 -61.76 48.45 -48.74
N TYR A 402 -61.17 47.49 -48.00
CA TYR A 402 -61.35 46.09 -47.56
C TYR A 402 -60.80 45.98 -46.10
N GLY A 403 -60.73 44.87 -45.36
CA GLY A 403 -61.14 43.46 -45.45
C GLY A 403 -60.51 42.72 -44.24
N ALA A 404 -61.26 42.03 -43.37
CA ALA A 404 -61.69 40.63 -43.49
C ALA A 404 -60.50 39.63 -43.32
N SER A 405 -60.48 38.65 -42.40
CA SER A 405 -61.57 38.07 -41.57
C SER A 405 -61.11 37.47 -40.23
N LYS A 406 -62.08 37.25 -39.32
CA LYS A 406 -62.10 36.24 -38.22
C LYS A 406 -62.24 34.79 -38.83
N PRO A 407 -62.40 33.65 -38.10
CA PRO A 407 -62.69 33.46 -36.66
C PRO A 407 -61.98 32.20 -36.04
N ASP A 408 -62.30 31.60 -34.89
CA ASP A 408 -63.18 31.93 -33.75
C ASP A 408 -62.72 31.26 -32.43
N THR A 409 -63.45 31.50 -31.33
CA THR A 409 -63.51 30.71 -30.06
C THR A 409 -64.85 29.90 -30.00
N PRO A 410 -65.30 29.14 -28.95
CA PRO A 410 -65.09 29.34 -27.49
C PRO A 410 -65.11 28.11 -26.54
N ALA A 411 -64.91 28.41 -25.23
CA ALA A 411 -65.53 27.79 -24.03
C ALA A 411 -65.28 26.29 -23.67
N ALA A 412 -65.44 25.84 -22.41
CA ALA A 412 -65.31 26.45 -21.06
C ALA A 412 -65.46 25.35 -19.98
N ASN A 413 -65.00 25.60 -18.73
CA ASN A 413 -65.36 24.93 -17.45
C ASN A 413 -65.06 23.41 -17.30
N ASP A 414 -64.62 22.81 -16.19
CA ASP A 414 -64.32 23.18 -14.79
C ASP A 414 -63.92 21.87 -14.03
N ASN A 415 -63.45 21.97 -12.78
CA ASN A 415 -63.29 20.92 -11.74
C ASN A 415 -62.29 19.73 -11.91
N ASN A 416 -61.08 19.95 -11.38
CA ASN A 416 -60.55 19.35 -10.14
C ASN A 416 -60.36 17.79 -9.96
N GLN A 417 -59.17 17.46 -9.43
CA GLN A 417 -58.75 16.27 -8.64
C GLN A 417 -58.60 14.86 -9.26
N GLN A 418 -57.32 14.46 -9.36
CA GLN A 418 -56.70 13.15 -9.02
C GLN A 418 -57.22 11.83 -9.64
N VAL A 419 -56.33 11.11 -10.34
CA VAL A 419 -56.03 9.67 -10.08
C VAL A 419 -54.73 9.20 -10.80
N ASP A 420 -54.05 8.24 -10.17
CA ASP A 420 -52.97 7.32 -10.65
C ASP A 420 -51.71 7.82 -11.40
N THR A 421 -50.66 8.04 -10.60
CA THR A 421 -49.24 7.96 -10.98
C THR A 421 -48.80 6.50 -11.25
N ARG A 422 -49.43 5.79 -12.19
CA ARG A 422 -49.21 4.33 -12.44
C ARG A 422 -49.00 3.95 -13.91
N ARG A 423 -48.28 4.75 -14.70
CA ARG A 423 -48.03 4.42 -16.14
C ARG A 423 -46.65 4.81 -16.71
N ILE A 424 -45.61 4.80 -15.88
CA ILE A 424 -44.22 5.17 -16.28
C ILE A 424 -43.16 4.11 -15.87
N ASN A 425 -43.49 3.14 -14.99
CA ASN A 425 -42.52 2.18 -14.49
C ASN A 425 -42.45 0.84 -15.26
N ASP A 426 -43.52 0.45 -15.97
CA ASP A 426 -43.62 -0.90 -16.54
C ASP A 426 -42.78 -1.10 -17.82
N GLU A 427 -42.67 -0.06 -18.67
CA GLU A 427 -41.90 -0.12 -19.93
C GLU A 427 -40.39 -0.30 -19.69
N LYS A 428 -39.85 0.17 -18.55
CA LYS A 428 -38.43 0.02 -18.21
C LYS A 428 -38.08 -1.35 -17.64
N LEU A 429 -39.04 -2.09 -17.07
CA LEU A 429 -38.78 -3.41 -16.50
C LEU A 429 -38.67 -4.47 -17.60
N ALA A 430 -39.56 -4.42 -18.60
CA ALA A 430 -39.52 -5.30 -19.77
C ALA A 430 -38.21 -5.16 -20.58
N ALA A 431 -37.70 -3.93 -20.71
CA ALA A 431 -36.46 -3.64 -21.44
C ALA A 431 -35.16 -4.12 -20.75
N LEU A 432 -35.23 -4.49 -19.46
CA LEU A 432 -34.12 -5.14 -18.75
C LEU A 432 -34.20 -6.67 -18.87
N GLN A 433 -35.40 -7.25 -18.73
CA GLN A 433 -35.59 -8.70 -18.81
C GLN A 433 -35.09 -9.28 -20.14
N ALA A 434 -35.46 -8.65 -21.27
CA ALA A 434 -35.03 -9.08 -22.60
C ALA A 434 -33.50 -9.03 -22.84
N LYS A 435 -32.75 -8.29 -22.02
CA LYS A 435 -31.27 -8.25 -22.06
C LYS A 435 -30.62 -9.31 -21.17
N LEU A 436 -31.33 -9.78 -20.14
CA LEU A 436 -30.89 -10.90 -19.30
C LEU A 436 -31.00 -12.22 -20.08
N ASP A 437 -32.07 -12.41 -20.85
CA ASP A 437 -32.31 -13.61 -21.65
C ASP A 437 -31.30 -13.74 -22.82
N ASP A 438 -30.97 -12.64 -23.50
CA ASP A 438 -29.91 -12.58 -24.53
C ASP A 438 -28.51 -12.89 -23.96
N ALA A 439 -28.22 -12.46 -22.73
CA ALA A 439 -26.97 -12.78 -22.04
C ALA A 439 -26.88 -14.27 -21.65
N LEU A 440 -27.98 -14.85 -21.14
CA LEU A 440 -28.05 -16.27 -20.78
C LEU A 440 -27.93 -17.19 -22.03
N ALA A 441 -28.57 -16.82 -23.13
CA ALA A 441 -28.42 -17.53 -24.42
C ALA A 441 -26.96 -17.54 -24.93
N LYS A 442 -26.22 -16.44 -24.70
CA LYS A 442 -24.79 -16.33 -25.07
C LYS A 442 -23.87 -17.10 -24.12
N LEU A 443 -24.24 -17.25 -22.84
CA LEU A 443 -23.51 -18.09 -21.90
C LEU A 443 -23.54 -19.58 -22.31
N ALA A 444 -24.73 -20.09 -22.63
CA ALA A 444 -24.93 -21.48 -23.09
C ALA A 444 -24.23 -21.81 -24.42
N ALA A 445 -23.90 -20.80 -25.23
CA ALA A 445 -23.08 -20.98 -26.43
C ALA A 445 -21.59 -21.20 -26.11
N SER A 446 -21.08 -20.68 -24.98
CA SER A 446 -19.66 -20.74 -24.62
C SER A 446 -19.21 -22.14 -24.16
N GLU A 447 -20.11 -22.95 -23.62
CA GLU A 447 -19.79 -24.31 -23.12
C GLU A 447 -19.48 -25.29 -24.27
N LYS A 448 -19.98 -25.02 -25.49
CA LYS A 448 -19.75 -25.88 -26.66
C LYS A 448 -18.36 -25.73 -27.30
N GLN A 449 -17.48 -24.88 -26.76
CA GLN A 449 -16.10 -24.71 -27.26
C GLN A 449 -15.01 -25.39 -26.42
N GLN A 450 -15.36 -26.23 -25.43
CA GLN A 450 -14.40 -27.11 -24.73
C GLN A 450 -14.08 -28.42 -25.48
N LYS A 451 -14.10 -28.41 -26.82
CA LYS A 451 -13.69 -29.54 -27.68
C LYS A 451 -12.86 -29.08 -28.88
N GLU A 452 -11.62 -28.67 -28.62
CA GLU A 452 -10.40 -29.12 -29.32
C GLU A 452 -9.19 -28.32 -28.81
N VAL A 453 -8.29 -28.98 -28.06
CA VAL A 453 -6.90 -28.53 -27.91
C VAL A 453 -6.01 -29.66 -28.41
N LYS A 454 -5.68 -29.60 -29.70
CA LYS A 454 -4.60 -30.40 -30.28
C LYS A 454 -3.26 -29.81 -29.82
N PRO A 455 -2.23 -30.62 -29.54
CA PRO A 455 -0.92 -30.10 -29.17
C PRO A 455 -0.30 -29.34 -30.36
N GLY A 456 -0.12 -28.03 -30.20
CA GLY A 456 0.52 -27.15 -31.17
C GLY A 456 1.88 -26.69 -30.64
N ASN A 457 2.96 -26.99 -31.38
CA ASN A 457 4.34 -26.77 -30.94
C ASN A 457 4.80 -25.30 -31.09
N SER A 458 4.04 -24.33 -30.57
CA SER A 458 4.47 -22.92 -30.50
C SER A 458 3.80 -22.17 -29.35
N LEU A 459 4.56 -21.27 -28.71
CA LEU A 459 4.00 -20.31 -27.75
C LEU A 459 2.97 -19.41 -28.46
N PRO A 460 1.75 -19.25 -27.92
CA PRO A 460 0.76 -18.38 -28.52
C PRO A 460 1.18 -16.92 -28.33
N ALA A 461 1.38 -16.19 -29.42
CA ALA A 461 1.67 -14.75 -29.36
C ALA A 461 0.54 -14.01 -28.63
N LEU A 462 0.86 -13.40 -27.48
CA LEU A 462 -0.05 -12.50 -26.78
C LEU A 462 -0.07 -11.13 -27.47
N THR A 463 -1.26 -10.53 -27.52
CA THR A 463 -1.47 -9.15 -27.94
C THR A 463 -2.26 -8.43 -26.85
N PRO A 464 -2.20 -7.09 -26.72
CA PRO A 464 -2.88 -6.37 -25.65
C PRO A 464 -4.38 -6.66 -25.55
N GLU A 465 -5.08 -6.92 -26.66
CA GLU A 465 -6.51 -7.22 -26.66
C GLU A 465 -6.85 -8.54 -25.94
N LYS A 466 -5.91 -9.49 -25.92
CA LYS A 466 -6.06 -10.76 -25.17
C LYS A 466 -5.96 -10.55 -23.65
N LEU A 467 -5.43 -9.41 -23.21
CA LEU A 467 -5.36 -9.01 -21.80
C LEU A 467 -6.52 -8.08 -21.37
N ASN A 468 -7.58 -7.96 -22.19
CA ASN A 468 -8.77 -7.18 -21.84
C ASN A 468 -9.61 -7.82 -20.72
N LYS A 469 -9.55 -9.15 -20.53
CA LYS A 469 -10.22 -9.86 -19.43
C LYS A 469 -9.41 -9.82 -18.13
N LYS A 470 -10.08 -9.82 -16.98
CA LYS A 470 -9.45 -9.78 -15.65
C LYS A 470 -8.59 -11.01 -15.41
N GLU A 471 -9.14 -12.17 -15.72
CA GLU A 471 -8.56 -13.50 -15.51
C GLU A 471 -7.28 -13.67 -16.35
N SER A 472 -7.29 -13.11 -17.56
CA SER A 472 -6.13 -13.09 -18.46
C SER A 472 -5.01 -12.17 -17.94
N ARG A 473 -5.32 -11.07 -17.27
CA ARG A 473 -4.32 -10.22 -16.58
C ARG A 473 -3.75 -10.89 -15.33
N GLU A 474 -4.58 -11.59 -14.57
CA GLU A 474 -4.14 -12.33 -13.38
C GLU A 474 -3.18 -13.47 -13.76
N ALA A 475 -3.53 -14.27 -14.77
CA ALA A 475 -2.63 -15.31 -15.31
C ALA A 475 -1.32 -14.72 -15.86
N TYR A 476 -1.39 -13.58 -16.57
CA TYR A 476 -0.21 -12.89 -17.09
C TYR A 476 0.69 -12.34 -15.98
N ALA A 477 0.11 -11.75 -14.92
CA ALA A 477 0.86 -11.22 -13.77
C ALA A 477 1.58 -12.32 -13.00
N ILE A 478 0.95 -13.49 -12.82
CA ILE A 478 1.60 -14.68 -12.22
C ILE A 478 2.78 -15.13 -13.10
N GLY A 479 2.59 -15.21 -14.42
CA GLY A 479 3.64 -15.57 -15.37
C GLY A 479 4.83 -14.58 -15.37
N MET A 480 4.55 -13.28 -15.31
CA MET A 480 5.58 -12.25 -15.14
C MET A 480 6.34 -12.39 -13.83
N SER A 481 5.64 -12.58 -12.70
CA SER A 481 6.27 -12.70 -11.38
C SER A 481 7.22 -13.90 -11.29
N LEU A 482 6.84 -15.06 -11.86
CA LEU A 482 7.73 -16.22 -11.96
C LEU A 482 8.88 -15.98 -12.94
N GLY A 483 8.64 -15.24 -14.03
CA GLY A 483 9.66 -14.83 -14.98
C GLY A 483 10.74 -13.97 -14.33
N ASP A 484 10.33 -12.95 -13.57
CA ASP A 484 11.24 -12.05 -12.85
C ASP A 484 12.03 -12.79 -11.76
N GLU A 485 11.40 -13.71 -11.01
CA GLU A 485 12.09 -14.58 -10.04
C GLU A 485 13.14 -15.48 -10.71
N ILE A 486 12.80 -16.09 -11.86
CA ILE A 486 13.73 -16.92 -12.64
C ILE A 486 14.86 -16.09 -13.27
N LEU A 487 14.62 -14.82 -13.62
CA LEU A 487 15.65 -13.90 -14.07
C LEU A 487 16.57 -13.44 -12.92
N GLN A 488 16.02 -13.18 -11.73
CA GLN A 488 16.80 -12.88 -10.54
C GLN A 488 17.69 -14.07 -10.15
N MET A 489 17.13 -15.28 -10.05
CA MET A 489 17.89 -16.50 -9.78
C MET A 489 18.98 -16.74 -10.84
N GLN A 490 18.74 -16.39 -12.11
CA GLN A 490 19.80 -16.45 -13.13
C GLN A 490 20.87 -15.36 -12.97
N ALA A 491 20.51 -14.14 -12.56
CA ALA A 491 21.48 -13.09 -12.25
C ALA A 491 22.36 -13.46 -11.04
N GLU A 492 21.80 -14.17 -10.05
CA GLU A 492 22.53 -14.75 -8.93
C GLU A 492 23.46 -15.89 -9.39
N ASN A 493 22.97 -16.83 -10.21
CA ASN A 493 23.79 -17.92 -10.77
C ASN A 493 24.94 -17.44 -11.69
N LEU A 494 24.71 -16.38 -12.48
CA LEU A 494 25.74 -15.67 -13.23
C LEU A 494 26.83 -15.13 -12.29
N ASN A 495 26.44 -14.64 -11.11
CA ASN A 495 27.39 -14.17 -10.10
C ASN A 495 28.19 -15.31 -9.45
N TRP A 496 27.63 -16.51 -9.37
CA TRP A 496 28.35 -17.74 -9.01
C TRP A 496 29.16 -18.34 -10.17
N GLY A 497 29.33 -17.60 -11.28
CA GLY A 497 30.15 -17.99 -12.43
C GLY A 497 29.50 -18.98 -13.39
N THR A 498 28.21 -19.29 -13.19
CA THR A 498 27.45 -20.20 -14.06
C THR A 498 26.61 -19.39 -15.05
N SER A 499 27.11 -19.24 -16.28
CA SER A 499 26.35 -18.65 -17.38
C SER A 499 25.36 -19.67 -17.95
N ASN A 500 24.07 -19.41 -17.78
CA ASN A 500 22.99 -20.17 -18.39
C ASN A 500 22.48 -19.44 -19.63
N ASP A 501 22.26 -20.17 -20.73
CA ASP A 501 21.58 -19.63 -21.91
C ASP A 501 20.09 -19.45 -21.58
N GLN A 502 19.65 -18.19 -21.50
CA GLN A 502 18.27 -17.81 -21.23
C GLN A 502 17.28 -18.43 -22.24
N THR A 503 17.72 -18.67 -23.48
CA THR A 503 16.93 -19.33 -24.53
C THR A 503 16.64 -20.78 -24.18
N ILE A 504 17.64 -21.48 -23.63
CA ILE A 504 17.53 -22.88 -23.20
C ILE A 504 16.71 -23.00 -21.92
N VAL A 505 16.87 -22.05 -20.98
CA VAL A 505 16.04 -21.98 -19.76
C VAL A 505 14.58 -21.73 -20.13
N LEU A 506 14.29 -20.78 -21.03
CA LEU A 506 12.94 -20.53 -21.53
C LEU A 506 12.35 -21.75 -22.25
N ALA A 507 13.13 -22.43 -23.10
CA ALA A 507 12.69 -23.66 -23.75
C ALA A 507 12.33 -24.77 -22.73
N GLY A 508 13.15 -24.94 -21.68
CA GLY A 508 12.89 -25.89 -20.61
C GLY A 508 11.60 -25.58 -19.81
N ILE A 509 11.30 -24.31 -19.58
CA ILE A 509 10.04 -23.87 -18.95
C ILE A 509 8.85 -24.18 -19.86
N VAL A 510 8.94 -23.86 -21.15
CA VAL A 510 7.89 -24.15 -22.14
C VAL A 510 7.62 -25.65 -22.25
N ASP A 511 8.67 -26.46 -22.31
CA ASP A 511 8.56 -27.92 -22.34
C ASP A 511 7.96 -28.49 -21.05
N ALA A 512 8.25 -27.90 -19.88
CA ALA A 512 7.62 -28.29 -18.62
C ALA A 512 6.12 -27.98 -18.61
N PHE A 513 5.71 -26.78 -19.04
CA PHE A 513 4.28 -26.43 -19.19
C PHE A 513 3.53 -27.33 -20.20
N GLN A 514 4.22 -27.88 -21.19
CA GLN A 514 3.64 -28.80 -22.18
C GLN A 514 3.76 -30.29 -21.79
N GLY A 515 4.44 -30.63 -20.68
CA GLY A 515 4.76 -32.01 -20.31
C GLY A 515 5.73 -32.72 -21.26
N GLN A 516 6.45 -31.98 -22.12
CA GLN A 516 7.34 -32.51 -23.17
C GLN A 516 8.84 -32.42 -22.79
N ALA A 517 9.19 -32.75 -21.54
CA ALA A 517 10.58 -32.69 -21.07
C ALA A 517 11.52 -33.50 -21.99
N LYS A 518 12.51 -32.83 -22.61
CA LYS A 518 13.43 -33.42 -23.59
C LYS A 518 14.56 -34.26 -22.96
N LEU A 519 14.65 -34.28 -21.64
CA LEU A 519 15.60 -35.06 -20.84
C LEU A 519 14.82 -36.00 -19.93
N SER A 520 15.35 -37.22 -19.70
CA SER A 520 14.73 -38.16 -18.77
C SER A 520 14.84 -37.67 -17.32
N THR A 521 13.93 -38.14 -16.47
CA THR A 521 13.88 -37.78 -15.04
C THR A 521 15.20 -38.03 -14.31
N ASP A 522 15.94 -39.08 -14.68
CA ASP A 522 17.22 -39.41 -14.05
C ASP A 522 18.36 -38.51 -14.53
N ILE A 523 18.35 -38.11 -15.81
CA ILE A 523 19.29 -37.09 -16.32
C ILE A 523 19.00 -35.75 -15.64
N LEU A 524 17.73 -35.32 -15.58
CA LEU A 524 17.33 -34.09 -14.90
C LEU A 524 17.77 -34.08 -13.43
N ARG A 525 17.47 -35.14 -12.66
CA ARG A 525 17.88 -35.27 -11.26
C ARG A 525 19.40 -35.25 -11.09
N LYS A 526 20.14 -35.93 -11.97
CA LYS A 526 21.61 -35.94 -11.94
C LYS A 526 22.18 -34.56 -12.24
N THR A 527 21.76 -33.93 -13.34
CA THR A 527 22.26 -32.61 -13.75
C THR A 527 21.90 -31.53 -12.74
N LEU A 528 20.69 -31.53 -12.16
CA LEU A 528 20.32 -30.60 -11.09
C LEU A 528 21.24 -30.76 -9.86
N LYS A 529 21.53 -32.00 -9.44
CA LYS A 529 22.48 -32.28 -8.35
C LYS A 529 23.90 -31.79 -8.67
N GLU A 530 24.36 -31.99 -9.91
CA GLU A 530 25.68 -31.51 -10.37
C GLU A 530 25.75 -29.98 -10.48
N VAL A 531 24.63 -29.30 -10.78
CA VAL A 531 24.52 -27.83 -10.72
C VAL A 531 24.57 -27.34 -9.27
N SER A 532 23.77 -27.90 -8.35
CA SER A 532 23.82 -27.52 -6.93
C SER A 532 25.21 -27.71 -6.31
N GLN A 533 25.89 -28.83 -6.62
CA GLN A 533 27.26 -29.10 -6.15
C GLN A 533 28.32 -28.16 -6.75
N ARG A 534 28.04 -27.55 -7.91
CA ARG A 534 28.90 -26.53 -8.53
C ARG A 534 28.70 -25.18 -7.85
N VAL A 535 27.44 -24.74 -7.74
CA VAL A 535 27.06 -23.48 -7.10
C VAL A 535 27.61 -23.42 -5.68
N GLU A 536 27.47 -24.49 -4.88
CA GLU A 536 28.05 -24.53 -3.53
C GLU A 536 29.58 -24.39 -3.53
N LYS A 537 30.29 -25.11 -4.40
CA LYS A 537 31.77 -25.01 -4.49
C LYS A 537 32.25 -23.64 -4.96
N ASP A 538 31.50 -22.96 -5.82
CA ASP A 538 31.86 -21.63 -6.30
C ASP A 538 31.45 -20.53 -5.31
N HIS A 539 30.39 -20.77 -4.52
CA HIS A 539 30.05 -20.01 -3.31
C HIS A 539 31.15 -20.12 -2.23
N GLU A 540 31.58 -21.34 -1.85
CA GLU A 540 32.69 -21.58 -0.92
C GLU A 540 33.98 -20.85 -1.34
N LYS A 541 34.38 -20.97 -2.62
CA LYS A 541 35.57 -20.29 -3.16
C LYS A 541 35.44 -18.77 -3.10
N ARG A 542 34.29 -18.21 -3.52
CA ARG A 542 34.09 -16.75 -3.56
C ARG A 542 34.05 -16.19 -2.13
N THR A 543 33.38 -16.86 -1.21
CA THR A 543 33.38 -16.52 0.23
C THR A 543 34.81 -16.56 0.79
N THR A 544 35.55 -17.65 0.57
CA THR A 544 36.96 -17.77 1.02
C THR A 544 37.88 -16.68 0.44
N ARG A 545 37.69 -16.31 -0.83
CA ARG A 545 38.41 -15.20 -1.48
C ARG A 545 38.07 -13.86 -0.82
N LEU A 546 36.79 -13.57 -0.62
CA LEU A 546 36.29 -12.34 -0.03
C LEU A 546 36.73 -12.17 1.43
N ASP A 547 36.71 -13.26 2.20
CA ASP A 547 37.22 -13.34 3.57
C ASP A 547 38.71 -12.99 3.61
N LYS A 548 39.50 -13.60 2.71
CA LYS A 548 40.94 -13.34 2.60
C LYS A 548 41.22 -11.89 2.22
N THR A 549 40.59 -11.37 1.17
CA THR A 549 40.81 -9.97 0.76
C THR A 549 40.33 -8.97 1.80
N THR A 550 39.26 -9.28 2.54
CA THR A 550 38.78 -8.44 3.65
C THR A 550 39.77 -8.41 4.80
N LYS A 551 40.32 -9.57 5.20
CA LYS A 551 41.37 -9.67 6.22
C LYS A 551 42.64 -8.91 5.78
N GLU A 552 43.08 -9.09 4.53
CA GLU A 552 44.25 -8.39 3.96
C GLU A 552 44.03 -6.89 3.77
N TYR A 553 42.82 -6.45 3.44
CA TYR A 553 42.47 -5.03 3.33
C TYR A 553 42.43 -4.38 4.71
N LEU A 554 41.68 -4.93 5.67
CA LEU A 554 41.59 -4.40 7.03
C LEU A 554 42.96 -4.37 7.74
N GLN A 555 43.81 -5.38 7.56
CA GLN A 555 45.17 -5.39 8.12
C GLN A 555 46.09 -4.30 7.53
N ARG A 556 45.85 -3.85 6.29
CA ARG A 556 46.58 -2.72 5.70
C ARG A 556 45.97 -1.39 6.15
N PHE A 557 44.65 -1.26 6.04
CA PHE A 557 43.90 -0.05 6.35
C PHE A 557 44.08 0.39 7.81
N THR A 558 43.97 -0.54 8.77
CA THR A 558 44.14 -0.25 10.21
C THR A 558 45.58 0.07 10.63
N LYS A 559 46.58 -0.23 9.79
CA LYS A 559 47.98 0.17 10.00
C LYS A 559 48.32 1.56 9.44
N MET A 560 47.43 2.19 8.67
CA MET A 560 47.67 3.54 8.16
C MET A 560 47.56 4.56 9.31
N LYS A 561 48.54 5.46 9.42
CA LYS A 561 48.60 6.47 10.49
C LYS A 561 47.37 7.38 10.41
N GLY A 562 46.58 7.43 11.47
CA GLY A 562 45.35 8.25 11.54
C GLY A 562 44.05 7.47 11.26
N THR A 563 44.15 6.21 10.82
CA THR A 563 42.97 5.32 10.76
C THR A 563 42.41 5.07 12.17
N GLN A 564 41.09 5.13 12.30
CA GLN A 564 40.36 5.00 13.56
C GLN A 564 39.12 4.12 13.38
N LYS A 565 38.61 3.56 14.47
CA LYS A 565 37.31 2.87 14.48
C LYS A 565 36.22 3.83 14.96
N SER A 566 35.11 3.89 14.24
CA SER A 566 33.89 4.58 14.69
C SER A 566 33.22 3.81 15.84
N PRO A 567 32.56 4.50 16.79
CA PRO A 567 31.66 3.86 17.77
C PRO A 567 30.54 3.02 17.12
N THR A 568 30.08 3.42 15.93
CA THR A 568 29.07 2.72 15.11
C THR A 568 29.62 1.41 14.54
N GLY A 569 30.94 1.22 14.47
CA GLY A 569 31.59 -0.07 14.22
C GLY A 569 32.49 -0.13 12.97
N PHE A 570 32.31 0.78 12.01
CA PHE A 570 33.14 0.86 10.81
C PHE A 570 34.54 1.45 11.09
N TRP A 571 35.50 1.21 10.18
CA TRP A 571 36.82 1.88 10.23
C TRP A 571 36.86 3.06 9.27
N TYR A 572 37.58 4.12 9.61
CA TYR A 572 37.72 5.31 8.76
C TYR A 572 39.14 5.87 8.75
N HIS A 573 39.51 6.49 7.64
CA HIS A 573 40.74 7.24 7.43
C HIS A 573 40.37 8.55 6.73
N ILE A 574 40.76 9.70 7.31
CA ILE A 574 40.53 11.01 6.68
C ILE A 574 41.70 11.24 5.72
N ASP A 575 41.44 11.05 4.42
CA ASP A 575 42.43 11.22 3.36
C ASP A 575 42.83 12.71 3.25
N TYR A 576 41.85 13.60 3.41
CA TYR A 576 42.05 15.05 3.45
C TYR A 576 40.94 15.72 4.26
N ILE A 577 41.29 16.59 5.21
CA ILE A 577 40.32 17.15 6.17
C ILE A 577 39.33 18.14 5.54
N GLY A 578 39.74 18.87 4.49
CA GLY A 578 38.94 19.93 3.86
C GLY A 578 39.29 21.37 4.28
N ASP A 579 38.97 22.34 3.42
CA ASP A 579 39.39 23.74 3.52
C ASP A 579 38.61 24.56 4.55
N SER A 580 37.27 24.56 4.51
CA SER A 580 36.42 25.48 5.28
C SER A 580 35.36 24.76 6.13
N PRO A 581 34.94 25.29 7.30
CA PRO A 581 33.93 24.64 8.13
C PRO A 581 32.61 24.46 7.39
N LEU A 582 31.98 23.28 7.50
CA LEU A 582 30.69 23.02 6.88
C LEU A 582 29.60 23.94 7.46
N PRO A 583 28.69 24.49 6.63
CA PRO A 583 27.59 25.31 7.11
C PRO A 583 26.65 24.51 8.01
N LYS A 584 26.13 25.16 9.05
CA LYS A 584 25.17 24.53 9.99
C LYS A 584 23.87 24.22 9.25
N ASN A 585 23.43 22.96 9.30
CA ASN A 585 22.34 22.37 8.51
C ASN A 585 22.61 22.32 6.98
N GLY A 586 23.87 22.47 6.55
CA GLY A 586 24.21 22.59 5.13
C GLY A 586 23.80 21.43 4.24
N THR A 587 23.53 21.78 2.98
CA THR A 587 23.43 20.84 1.85
C THR A 587 24.82 20.55 1.32
N LEU A 588 25.13 19.27 1.07
CA LEU A 588 26.43 18.82 0.60
C LEU A 588 26.30 18.13 -0.75
N ASP A 589 27.14 18.54 -1.70
CA ASP A 589 27.43 17.77 -2.92
C ASP A 589 28.51 16.74 -2.58
N VAL A 590 28.17 15.45 -2.58
CA VAL A 590 29.13 14.38 -2.29
C VAL A 590 29.32 13.48 -3.50
N VAL A 591 30.59 13.21 -3.80
CA VAL A 591 31.00 12.18 -4.75
C VAL A 591 31.31 10.91 -3.98
N VAL A 592 30.71 9.79 -4.40
CA VAL A 592 30.89 8.46 -3.80
C VAL A 592 31.62 7.53 -4.76
N LYS A 593 32.65 6.86 -4.27
CA LYS A 593 33.26 5.69 -4.91
C LYS A 593 33.03 4.47 -4.04
N GLU A 594 32.38 3.45 -4.60
CA GLU A 594 31.99 2.20 -3.94
C GLU A 594 32.82 1.04 -4.48
N SER A 595 33.43 0.24 -3.60
CA SER A 595 34.24 -0.92 -3.98
C SER A 595 34.22 -2.03 -2.94
N LEU A 596 34.59 -3.24 -3.36
CA LEU A 596 34.82 -4.39 -2.48
C LEU A 596 36.28 -4.44 -2.03
N THR A 597 36.56 -5.12 -0.91
CA THR A 597 37.92 -5.28 -0.33
C THR A 597 38.92 -5.99 -1.25
N ASN A 598 38.46 -6.62 -2.32
CA ASN A 598 39.28 -7.25 -3.35
C ASN A 598 39.71 -6.30 -4.49
N GLY A 599 39.16 -5.07 -4.53
CA GLY A 599 39.42 -4.05 -5.56
C GLY A 599 38.32 -3.90 -6.63
N ASP A 600 37.28 -4.74 -6.63
CA ASP A 600 36.18 -4.65 -7.60
C ASP A 600 35.36 -3.38 -7.34
N VAL A 601 35.29 -2.47 -8.32
CA VAL A 601 34.55 -1.19 -8.22
C VAL A 601 33.09 -1.40 -8.62
N ILE A 602 32.17 -1.03 -7.72
CA ILE A 602 30.72 -1.23 -7.86
C ILE A 602 30.06 -0.02 -8.54
N THR A 603 30.44 1.16 -8.07
CA THR A 603 30.01 2.47 -8.55
C THR A 603 31.17 3.44 -8.37
N ASP A 604 31.40 4.28 -9.36
CA ASP A 604 32.29 5.43 -9.26
C ASP A 604 31.51 6.63 -9.78
N MET A 605 31.28 7.63 -8.92
CA MET A 605 30.57 8.85 -9.28
C MET A 605 31.50 9.92 -9.85
N ASP A 606 32.78 9.91 -9.45
CA ASP A 606 33.81 10.86 -9.90
C ASP A 606 34.11 10.60 -11.39
N ALA A 607 34.33 9.33 -11.74
CA ALA A 607 34.53 8.86 -13.11
C ALA A 607 33.30 9.02 -14.03
N LYS A 608 32.14 9.41 -13.49
CA LYS A 608 30.91 9.70 -14.24
C LYS A 608 30.56 11.19 -14.31
N GLY A 609 31.27 12.06 -13.59
CA GLY A 609 30.91 13.47 -13.45
C GLY A 609 29.58 13.70 -12.71
N THR A 610 29.23 12.82 -11.77
CA THR A 610 27.97 12.88 -11.01
C THR A 610 28.20 13.21 -9.54
N VAL A 611 27.32 14.00 -8.94
CA VAL A 611 27.30 14.30 -7.49
C VAL A 611 25.97 13.85 -6.88
N LEU A 612 25.96 13.62 -5.56
CA LEU A 612 24.75 13.45 -4.76
C LEU A 612 24.56 14.72 -3.91
N THR A 613 23.49 15.48 -4.18
CA THR A 613 23.16 16.73 -3.49
C THR A 613 22.05 16.49 -2.48
N GLN A 614 22.35 16.58 -1.17
CA GLN A 614 21.33 16.51 -0.11
C GLN A 614 21.83 17.12 1.22
N PRO A 615 20.95 17.48 2.17
CA PRO A 615 21.33 17.89 3.52
C PRO A 615 22.18 16.83 4.24
N LEU A 616 23.15 17.25 5.05
CA LEU A 616 23.94 16.32 5.91
C LEU A 616 23.03 15.48 6.84
N ALA A 617 21.82 15.94 7.12
CA ALA A 617 20.84 15.22 7.92
C ALA A 617 20.35 13.90 7.25
N ASP A 618 20.31 13.85 5.92
CA ASP A 618 19.56 12.84 5.16
C ASP A 618 20.46 11.72 4.59
N TYR A 619 21.78 11.90 4.66
CA TYR A 619 22.75 10.84 4.35
C TYR A 619 22.55 9.61 5.25
N PRO A 620 22.76 8.37 4.73
CA PRO A 620 22.73 7.15 5.53
C PRO A 620 23.62 7.25 6.77
N PRO A 621 23.26 6.68 7.94
CA PRO A 621 23.92 6.96 9.22
C PRO A 621 25.46 6.83 9.21
N VAL A 622 25.98 5.82 8.50
CA VAL A 622 27.43 5.58 8.32
C VAL A 622 28.09 6.71 7.51
N PHE A 623 27.48 7.13 6.39
CA PHE A 623 27.99 8.24 5.56
C PHE A 623 27.86 9.57 6.31
N LYS A 624 26.74 9.80 7.00
CA LYS A 624 26.50 10.98 7.83
C LYS A 624 27.55 11.15 8.93
N GLU A 625 27.90 10.08 9.64
CA GLU A 625 28.95 10.12 10.67
C GLU A 625 30.36 10.26 10.09
N ALA A 626 30.60 9.79 8.86
CA ALA A 626 31.86 9.96 8.15
C ALA A 626 32.04 11.41 7.65
N LEU A 627 31.04 11.93 6.93
CA LEU A 627 30.99 13.29 6.39
C LEU A 627 31.03 14.35 7.50
N SER A 628 30.42 14.09 8.66
CA SER A 628 30.48 15.02 9.80
C SER A 628 31.87 15.18 10.44
N LYS A 629 32.88 14.40 10.01
CA LYS A 629 34.29 14.55 10.42
C LYS A 629 35.09 15.45 9.48
N LEU A 630 34.47 15.89 8.36
CA LEU A 630 35.11 16.66 7.31
C LEU A 630 34.75 18.14 7.36
N ARG A 631 35.57 18.93 6.67
CA ARG A 631 35.34 20.29 6.21
C ARG A 631 34.98 20.25 4.72
N ASN A 632 34.60 21.38 4.13
CA ASN A 632 34.31 21.45 2.70
C ASN A 632 35.54 21.02 1.87
N HIS A 633 35.32 20.43 0.70
CA HIS A 633 36.34 19.74 -0.13
C HIS A 633 37.01 18.51 0.54
N GLY A 634 36.64 18.13 1.76
CA GLY A 634 37.24 17.00 2.47
C GLY A 634 37.00 15.64 1.80
N SER A 635 37.91 14.69 2.04
CA SER A 635 37.82 13.29 1.61
C SER A 635 38.03 12.34 2.78
N ILE A 636 37.17 11.33 2.89
CA ILE A 636 37.27 10.27 3.88
C ILE A 636 37.03 8.91 3.22
N THR A 637 37.93 7.96 3.48
CA THR A 637 37.75 6.57 3.08
C THR A 637 37.31 5.77 4.30
N ILE A 638 36.27 4.94 4.13
CA ILE A 638 35.66 4.15 5.18
C ILE A 638 35.53 2.68 4.77
N VAL A 639 35.74 1.78 5.72
CA VAL A 639 35.59 0.33 5.56
C VAL A 639 34.46 -0.14 6.45
N VAL A 640 33.36 -0.53 5.82
CA VAL A 640 32.05 -0.75 6.42
C VAL A 640 31.79 -2.26 6.46
N PRO A 641 31.73 -2.90 7.65
CA PRO A 641 31.45 -4.31 7.79
C PRO A 641 30.00 -4.63 7.38
N PRO A 642 29.68 -5.88 6.99
CA PRO A 642 28.43 -6.22 6.31
C PRO A 642 27.17 -5.88 7.11
N GLU A 643 27.22 -5.93 8.45
CA GLU A 643 26.12 -5.60 9.36
C GLU A 643 25.64 -4.15 9.21
N LEU A 644 26.53 -3.26 8.76
CA LEU A 644 26.30 -1.83 8.50
C LEU A 644 26.14 -1.51 7.01
N ALA A 645 26.16 -2.52 6.14
CA ALA A 645 26.00 -2.43 4.69
C ALA A 645 24.89 -3.40 4.22
N TYR A 646 25.19 -4.26 3.24
CA TYR A 646 24.21 -5.14 2.56
C TYR A 646 23.96 -6.49 3.25
N LYS A 647 24.59 -6.75 4.40
CA LYS A 647 24.37 -7.93 5.26
C LYS A 647 24.50 -9.26 4.51
N ASP A 648 23.74 -10.26 4.95
CA ASP A 648 23.62 -11.61 4.41
C ASP A 648 23.11 -11.65 2.96
N LYS A 649 22.28 -10.68 2.54
CA LYS A 649 21.67 -10.67 1.21
C LYS A 649 22.58 -10.10 0.11
N GLY A 650 23.46 -9.16 0.45
CA GLY A 650 24.26 -8.45 -0.55
C GLY A 650 23.40 -7.57 -1.48
N MET A 651 23.88 -7.35 -2.69
CA MET A 651 23.13 -6.75 -3.80
C MET A 651 23.60 -7.40 -5.12
N PRO A 652 23.13 -8.63 -5.43
CA PRO A 652 23.55 -9.36 -6.62
C PRO A 652 23.21 -8.62 -7.94
N PRO A 653 24.01 -8.80 -9.01
CA PRO A 653 25.28 -9.51 -9.04
C PRO A 653 26.45 -8.70 -8.45
N LYS A 654 26.31 -7.37 -8.27
CA LYS A 654 27.45 -6.49 -7.97
C LYS A 654 28.09 -6.75 -6.60
N ILE A 655 27.29 -6.95 -5.57
CA ILE A 655 27.77 -7.08 -4.18
C ILE A 655 27.36 -8.47 -3.66
N PRO A 656 28.30 -9.33 -3.25
CA PRO A 656 27.97 -10.65 -2.72
C PRO A 656 27.42 -10.58 -1.28
N PRO A 657 26.76 -11.64 -0.80
CA PRO A 657 26.50 -11.91 0.62
C PRO A 657 27.70 -11.61 1.52
N ASN A 658 27.43 -11.01 2.69
CA ASN A 658 28.39 -10.69 3.75
C ASN A 658 29.60 -9.83 3.30
N ALA A 659 29.45 -9.05 2.23
CA ALA A 659 30.49 -8.13 1.76
C ALA A 659 30.82 -7.03 2.77
N THR A 660 32.09 -6.94 3.16
CA THR A 660 32.66 -5.70 3.69
C THR A 660 32.85 -4.72 2.53
N MET A 661 32.27 -3.54 2.65
CA MET A 661 32.32 -2.49 1.63
C MET A 661 33.44 -1.48 1.93
N VAL A 662 34.03 -0.92 0.88
CA VAL A 662 34.98 0.20 0.95
C VAL A 662 34.38 1.37 0.18
N TYR A 663 34.17 2.49 0.88
CA TYR A 663 33.67 3.72 0.29
C TYR A 663 34.71 4.83 0.45
N THR A 664 34.99 5.57 -0.63
CA THR A 664 35.64 6.89 -0.54
C THR A 664 34.56 7.95 -0.80
N LEU A 665 34.41 8.85 0.17
CA LEU A 665 33.43 9.95 0.16
C LEU A 665 34.20 11.27 0.07
N ARG A 666 33.96 12.04 -1.00
CA ARG A 666 34.54 13.38 -1.19
C ARG A 666 33.42 14.41 -1.21
N ILE A 667 33.47 15.41 -0.34
CA ILE A 667 32.64 16.61 -0.46
C ILE A 667 33.19 17.40 -1.65
N SER A 668 32.34 17.79 -2.59
CA SER A 668 32.72 18.60 -3.75
C SER A 668 32.37 20.07 -3.57
N GLU A 669 31.29 20.38 -2.86
CA GLU A 669 30.90 21.72 -2.42
C GLU A 669 29.92 21.62 -1.23
N SER A 670 29.75 22.70 -0.45
CA SER A 670 28.80 22.78 0.66
C SER A 670 28.06 24.12 0.72
N TYR A 671 26.74 24.08 0.78
CA TYR A 671 25.85 25.24 0.68
C TYR A 671 25.08 25.50 1.98
N SER A 672 24.81 26.76 2.31
CA SER A 672 23.91 27.14 3.41
C SER A 672 22.45 27.17 2.95
N ASP A 673 21.49 27.05 3.89
CA ASP A 673 20.05 27.25 3.65
C ASP A 673 19.67 28.62 3.05
N LYS A 674 20.62 29.56 2.92
CA LYS A 674 20.45 30.89 2.33
C LYS A 674 21.00 31.04 0.91
N ASP A 675 21.79 30.07 0.46
CA ASP A 675 22.51 30.13 -0.81
C ASP A 675 21.75 29.42 -1.95
N THR A 676 20.62 28.78 -1.63
CA THR A 676 19.73 28.05 -2.55
C THR A 676 18.86 28.96 -3.42
N VAL A 677 19.41 30.09 -3.87
CA VAL A 677 18.80 30.94 -4.91
C VAL A 677 19.42 30.61 -6.27
N ASN A 678 18.72 29.73 -7.00
CA ASN A 678 18.83 29.49 -8.45
C ASN A 678 20.09 28.76 -8.98
N PRO A 679 20.06 27.42 -9.12
CA PRO A 679 20.80 26.73 -10.17
C PRO A 679 20.16 27.01 -11.56
N HIS A 680 20.99 26.97 -12.61
CA HIS A 680 20.59 27.14 -14.02
C HIS A 680 20.31 25.80 -14.72
#